data_AF-A0A945RXR7-F1
#
_entry.id   AF-A0A945RXR7-F1
#
_cell.length_a   1.000
_cell.length_b   1.000
_cell.length_c   1.000
_cell.angle_alpha   90.00
_cell.angle_beta   90.00
_cell.angle_gamma   90.00
#
_symmetry.space_group_name_H-M   'P 1'
#
loop_
_entity.id
_entity.type
_entity.pdbx_description
1 polymer ?
#
loop_
_entity_poly.entity_id
_entity_poly.type
_entity_poly.pdbx_seq_one_letter_code
_entity_poly.pdbx_strand_id
1 'polypeptide(L)'
;MPQRFPILFAVLLIAPVLLGAQKAPDLYVKKATFAETMLATRARLRDYSRETGFLPYVSGLNRKGGKPRLITVDVKNADRLFLVAHHDAQRCSIPAVWGNARLIARDGTATRLADLEPVSMKALRRAFARYRKPGLAIGEKTFEHGIYALAPAEISYKLDRKYERLEAVIGISHKADRNVGIRFKVLDRPNRDDVHTAVWRGISRDYPRQAREFPIDEGVFWLGNDNTQGFELRLIDSQARRMGALGDGVRVAMNALSKAKLPYDDPRRLQLLDKAIRLRDIAASVSRVNVDAIERILDAAPEGEARNRNELVALKPQLSTIHAAIKRLDEDALVNVGETATRAQGVLCRALMAALGAEEIVFTVRNPGRDGHWYANFGYWCSDPGKKVYGEGGSRLAKLNLRTGQVIDLLHDSKGAFRDPQVHYDGKRILFSYRKGGTEHYNLYEINADGTGLRRLTSAPFDDIEPTYLPDGDIVFSSSRCNRWVNCFHTQVAILYRCDADGGNVRILSSNVEHDNTPWPLPDGRLLYTRWEYVDRSQMAFHHLWTINPDGTGQMVYFGNQHPGRVFIDAKPIPGTQKIVASFCPGHGRREHAGAITIVTPASGPDEPASETCVNKEPVFRDPYPISEDLFLVVRDEKLLVMNGDGACQELYRAERHIHEPRPLRPRRREHVIPSRTSWVKTHGQLVLQDVTVGRNMEGVKKGEIKKLLVLESLPKSVNHSGGPDILSSLGTFTLERVLGTVPVEPDGSANFLIPANRPVFFVALNKDDLSVKRMQSFVSVLPGETTSCVGCHESRVEAPAPRGMGPVLAAAQRPPSRIERFEGLPDVIDFPSHVQPILDKHCAGCHNYRKRAGKVILTNDYGERRGTRRFTQGYWTLLLRRQFADGGNHYANRPPRTIGTGASPLMQKINGKHHGVTLSEAEKRLVWMWIEVGAPYAGTYGALKTTVGPMVSGVSRRVIGKRCNSCHSKDGMRIPTDVRGIRPHYYRVLPKGVARFATPLLFNLSRPEKSMVLLAPLAKEAGGYGICPGPVFKDTSDPDYQALLGSMKAASEYLKTATLYHMPGFRPNEHYIREMQRYGVLAKAFDVEKQPIDVFQTDQVYWQTFWHQPDVR
;
A
#
# COMPACT_ATOMS: atom_id res chain seq x y z
N MET A 1 -15.70 -37.95 51.23
CA MET A 1 -14.63 -38.67 51.99
C MET A 1 -13.66 -39.28 50.99
N PRO A 2 -12.36 -39.37 51.31
CA PRO A 2 -11.42 -38.31 50.89
C PRO A 2 -10.04 -38.83 50.44
N GLN A 3 -9.21 -37.93 49.90
CA GLN A 3 -7.76 -37.78 50.19
C GLN A 3 -7.32 -36.44 49.54
N ARG A 4 -7.49 -35.29 50.20
CA ARG A 4 -6.57 -34.58 51.12
C ARG A 4 -5.14 -34.32 50.56
N PHE A 5 -4.94 -33.06 50.14
CA PHE A 5 -3.73 -32.17 50.10
C PHE A 5 -2.55 -32.57 51.03
N PRO A 6 -1.26 -32.16 50.78
CA PRO A 6 -0.88 -30.75 50.55
C PRO A 6 0.43 -30.42 49.75
N ILE A 7 0.58 -29.13 49.43
CA ILE A 7 1.79 -28.26 49.47
C ILE A 7 3.13 -28.85 48.96
N LEU A 8 3.72 -28.23 47.93
CA LEU A 8 5.16 -27.95 47.94
C LEU A 8 5.46 -26.60 47.26
N PHE A 9 5.26 -25.54 48.03
CA PHE A 9 6.15 -24.38 48.02
C PHE A 9 7.53 -24.84 48.51
N ALA A 10 8.60 -24.21 48.00
CA ALA A 10 10.01 -24.32 48.41
C ALA A 10 10.84 -25.45 47.77
N VAL A 11 11.52 -25.10 46.66
CA VAL A 11 12.98 -25.26 46.55
C VAL A 11 13.53 -23.99 45.90
N LEU A 12 13.70 -22.97 46.73
CA LEU A 12 14.43 -21.74 46.42
C LEU A 12 15.62 -21.70 47.37
N LEU A 13 16.57 -22.63 47.20
CA LEU A 13 17.84 -22.68 47.94
C LEU A 13 18.85 -23.49 47.12
N ILE A 14 19.40 -22.88 46.07
CA ILE A 14 20.80 -23.09 45.72
C ILE A 14 21.47 -21.76 46.03
N ALA A 15 22.32 -21.78 47.06
CA ALA A 15 23.13 -20.67 47.48
C ALA A 15 23.89 -20.06 46.29
N PRO A 16 23.89 -18.73 46.11
CA PRO A 16 24.84 -18.11 45.20
C PRO A 16 26.22 -18.27 45.81
N VAL A 17 27.07 -19.05 45.15
CA VAL A 17 28.51 -19.01 45.37
C VAL A 17 28.94 -17.55 45.26
N LEU A 18 29.46 -17.06 46.37
CA LEU A 18 30.05 -15.74 46.59
C LEU A 18 31.04 -15.38 45.47
N LEU A 19 30.57 -14.55 44.54
CA LEU A 19 31.38 -13.55 43.86
C LEU A 19 30.59 -12.25 43.97
N GLY A 20 31.05 -11.35 44.83
CA GLY A 20 30.32 -10.22 45.39
C GLY A 20 29.54 -9.38 44.36
N ALA A 21 28.22 -9.52 44.35
CA ALA A 21 27.33 -8.50 43.84
C ALA A 21 27.12 -7.47 44.95
N GLN A 22 27.84 -6.35 44.88
CA GLN A 22 27.51 -5.19 45.71
C GLN A 22 26.02 -4.86 45.51
N LYS A 23 25.23 -4.87 46.60
CA LYS A 23 23.90 -4.25 46.62
C LYS A 23 24.04 -2.85 46.03
N ALA A 24 23.28 -2.54 44.96
CA ALA A 24 23.27 -1.18 44.44
C ALA A 24 22.87 -0.22 45.57
N PRO A 25 23.65 0.85 45.84
CA PRO A 25 23.31 1.80 46.89
C PRO A 25 21.96 2.46 46.58
N ASP A 26 21.20 2.81 47.63
CA ASP A 26 19.93 3.52 47.47
C ASP A 26 20.20 4.97 47.08
N LEU A 27 20.14 5.24 45.77
CA LEU A 27 20.50 6.51 45.15
C LEU A 27 19.27 7.33 44.71
N TYR A 28 18.07 6.80 44.93
CA TYR A 28 16.81 7.47 44.64
C TYR A 28 16.37 8.29 45.86
N VAL A 29 16.16 9.60 45.70
CA VAL A 29 15.76 10.49 46.80
C VAL A 29 14.36 11.05 46.54
N LYS A 30 13.35 10.47 47.19
CA LYS A 30 11.96 10.94 47.11
C LYS A 30 11.74 12.23 47.90
N LYS A 31 11.03 13.19 47.29
CA LYS A 31 10.58 14.45 47.91
C LYS A 31 9.09 14.66 47.69
N ALA A 32 8.54 15.81 48.12
CA ALA A 32 7.11 16.09 47.99
C ALA A 32 6.70 16.27 46.51
N THR A 33 7.51 16.96 45.72
CA THR A 33 7.22 17.23 44.30
C THR A 33 8.13 16.44 43.34
N PHE A 34 7.68 16.29 42.09
CA PHE A 34 8.49 15.69 41.02
C PHE A 34 9.79 16.47 40.79
N ALA A 35 9.72 17.81 40.79
CA ALA A 35 10.89 18.67 40.59
C ALA A 35 11.94 18.48 41.69
N GLU A 36 11.53 18.50 42.96
CA GLU A 36 12.43 18.28 44.09
C GLU A 36 13.02 16.86 44.09
N THR A 37 12.21 15.84 43.75
CA THR A 37 12.67 14.46 43.65
C THR A 37 13.76 14.31 42.59
N MET A 38 13.52 14.87 41.39
CA MET A 38 14.46 14.85 40.27
C MET A 38 15.78 15.52 40.64
N LEU A 39 15.73 16.70 41.27
CA LEU A 39 16.92 17.45 41.68
C LEU A 39 17.68 16.78 42.82
N ALA A 40 17.00 16.33 43.87
CA ALA A 40 17.62 15.66 45.01
C ALA A 40 18.27 14.33 44.60
N THR A 41 17.61 13.59 43.71
CA THR A 41 18.16 12.34 43.14
C THR A 41 19.39 12.61 42.27
N ARG A 42 19.36 13.65 41.44
CA ARG A 42 20.52 14.06 40.61
C ARG A 42 21.70 14.53 41.46
N ALA A 43 21.45 15.26 42.56
CA ALA A 43 22.48 15.63 43.52
C ALA A 43 23.11 14.39 44.16
N ARG A 44 22.30 13.44 44.64
CA ARG A 44 22.79 12.20 45.24
C ARG A 44 23.63 11.35 44.27
N LEU A 45 23.23 11.29 43.00
CA LEU A 45 24.00 10.61 41.95
C LEU A 45 25.39 11.25 41.72
N ARG A 46 25.51 12.57 41.87
CA ARG A 46 26.80 13.26 41.79
C ARG A 46 27.68 12.98 43.00
N ASP A 47 27.12 13.01 44.20
CA ASP A 47 27.85 12.68 45.42
C ASP A 47 28.39 11.25 45.34
N TYR A 48 27.55 10.31 44.87
CA TYR A 48 27.96 8.93 44.63
C TYR A 48 29.07 8.80 43.58
N SER A 49 29.03 9.60 42.51
CA SER A 49 30.09 9.61 41.52
C SER A 49 31.42 10.13 42.09
N ARG A 50 31.38 11.17 42.94
CA ARG A 50 32.57 11.69 43.64
C ARG A 50 33.13 10.67 44.63
N GLU A 51 32.26 9.97 45.35
CA GLU A 51 32.62 8.89 46.29
C GLU A 51 33.32 7.71 45.59
N THR A 52 32.83 7.32 44.41
CA THR A 52 33.33 6.13 43.68
C THR A 52 34.52 6.43 42.77
N GLY A 53 34.74 7.70 42.40
CA GLY A 53 35.77 8.11 41.44
C GLY A 53 35.40 7.84 39.98
N PHE A 54 34.22 7.24 39.71
CA PHE A 54 33.72 6.98 38.37
C PHE A 54 32.48 7.84 38.11
N LEU A 55 32.45 8.56 36.99
CA LEU A 55 31.29 9.32 36.55
C LEU A 55 30.67 8.65 35.33
N PRO A 56 29.57 7.87 35.48
CA PRO A 56 28.94 7.25 34.33
C PRO A 56 28.41 8.31 33.36
N TYR A 57 28.67 8.11 32.07
CA TYR A 57 28.29 9.05 31.03
C TYR A 57 27.18 8.47 30.16
N VAL A 58 26.20 9.31 29.82
CA VAL A 58 25.14 8.97 28.86
C VAL A 58 25.02 10.11 27.86
N SER A 59 25.12 9.83 26.57
CA SER A 59 25.00 10.85 25.53
C SER A 59 23.54 11.24 25.24
N GLY A 60 23.37 12.45 24.71
CA GLY A 60 22.16 12.79 23.95
C GLY A 60 21.97 11.88 22.72
N LEU A 61 20.84 12.01 22.03
CA LEU A 61 20.56 11.24 20.82
C LEU A 61 21.48 11.69 19.66
N ASN A 62 22.32 10.78 19.15
CA ASN A 62 23.15 11.02 17.97
C ASN A 62 22.43 10.55 16.72
N ARG A 63 22.40 11.35 15.66
CA ARG A 63 21.73 11.03 14.39
C ARG A 63 22.74 10.94 13.24
N LYS A 64 22.37 10.24 12.18
CA LYS A 64 23.16 10.20 10.93
C LYS A 64 23.39 11.62 10.42
N GLY A 65 24.63 11.94 10.06
CA GLY A 65 25.04 13.28 9.62
C GLY A 65 25.23 14.29 10.76
N GLY A 66 25.07 13.89 12.03
CA GLY A 66 25.39 14.74 13.17
C GLY A 66 26.88 15.04 13.31
N LYS A 67 27.21 16.20 13.89
CA LYS A 67 28.60 16.60 14.17
C LYS A 67 29.25 15.61 15.17
N PRO A 68 30.51 15.19 14.95
CA PRO A 68 31.25 14.37 15.92
C PRO A 68 31.35 15.05 17.28
N ARG A 69 31.20 14.29 18.38
CA ARG A 69 31.22 14.85 19.75
C ARG A 69 32.36 14.27 20.56
N LEU A 70 33.27 15.12 21.03
CA LEU A 70 34.28 14.74 22.01
C LEU A 70 33.61 14.52 23.37
N ILE A 71 33.95 13.42 24.02
CA ILE A 71 33.56 13.10 25.38
C ILE A 71 34.83 12.83 26.20
N THR A 72 34.82 13.31 27.43
CA THR A 72 35.82 13.01 28.45
C THR A 72 35.07 12.47 29.67
N VAL A 73 35.44 11.28 30.13
CA VAL A 73 34.75 10.59 31.22
C VAL A 73 35.76 10.20 32.29
N ASP A 74 35.54 10.61 33.54
CA ASP A 74 36.36 10.19 34.66
C ASP A 74 36.12 8.72 34.95
N VAL A 75 37.20 7.93 34.93
CA VAL A 75 37.19 6.49 35.16
C VAL A 75 38.07 6.09 36.35
N LYS A 76 38.32 7.03 37.27
CA LYS A 76 39.18 6.80 38.44
C LYS A 76 38.62 5.65 39.27
N ASN A 77 39.50 4.80 39.77
CA ASN A 77 39.17 3.65 40.62
C ASN A 77 38.30 2.57 39.97
N ALA A 78 37.96 2.67 38.68
CA ALA A 78 37.21 1.63 37.99
C ALA A 78 38.09 0.43 37.66
N ASP A 79 37.60 -0.77 37.99
CA ASP A 79 38.22 -2.03 37.62
C ASP A 79 37.87 -2.44 36.18
N ARG A 80 36.69 -2.01 35.70
CA ARG A 80 36.17 -2.27 34.35
C ARG A 80 35.55 -1.03 33.72
N LEU A 81 35.58 -0.99 32.39
CA LEU A 81 34.93 0.00 31.54
C LEU A 81 33.94 -0.70 30.63
N PHE A 82 32.74 -0.17 30.46
CA PHE A 82 31.76 -0.64 29.49
C PHE A 82 31.37 0.50 28.55
N LEU A 83 31.57 0.29 27.25
CA LEU A 83 31.08 1.16 26.18
C LEU A 83 29.80 0.57 25.60
N VAL A 84 28.72 1.33 25.65
CA VAL A 84 27.40 0.88 25.20
C VAL A 84 26.90 1.79 24.08
N ALA A 85 26.33 1.21 23.03
CA ALA A 85 25.56 1.92 22.01
C ALA A 85 24.18 1.28 21.91
N HIS A 86 23.10 2.05 22.10
CA HIS A 86 21.72 1.52 22.19
C HIS A 86 20.72 2.32 21.35
N HIS A 87 19.64 1.65 20.90
CA HIS A 87 18.46 2.24 20.26
C HIS A 87 17.20 1.37 20.44
N ASP A 88 16.01 1.99 20.40
CA ASP A 88 14.73 1.29 20.62
C ASP A 88 14.08 0.72 19.34
N ALA A 89 14.69 0.93 18.17
CA ALA A 89 14.17 0.40 16.91
C ALA A 89 14.35 -1.13 16.82
N GLN A 90 13.26 -1.90 16.88
CA GLN A 90 13.30 -3.35 16.69
C GLN A 90 13.78 -3.70 15.26
N ARG A 91 14.67 -4.70 15.15
CA ARG A 91 15.23 -5.22 13.86
C ARG A 91 16.04 -4.19 13.06
N CYS A 92 16.74 -3.30 13.75
CA CYS A 92 17.66 -2.34 13.15
C CYS A 92 19.08 -2.52 13.72
N SER A 93 20.10 -2.21 12.90
CA SER A 93 21.50 -2.20 13.33
C SER A 93 22.16 -0.95 12.78
N ILE A 94 22.70 -0.10 13.65
CA ILE A 94 23.25 1.21 13.25
C ILE A 94 24.75 1.30 13.57
N PRO A 95 25.61 1.71 12.61
CA PRO A 95 27.05 1.90 12.82
C PRO A 95 27.43 2.96 13.87
N ALA A 96 27.78 2.51 15.08
CA ALA A 96 28.29 3.33 16.18
C ALA A 96 29.82 3.42 16.15
N VAL A 97 30.35 4.63 16.40
CA VAL A 97 31.78 4.95 16.30
C VAL A 97 32.26 5.65 17.58
N TRP A 98 33.39 5.19 18.12
CA TRP A 98 34.22 5.90 19.09
C TRP A 98 35.59 6.20 18.44
N GLY A 99 35.69 7.36 17.78
CA GLY A 99 36.89 7.85 17.11
C GLY A 99 37.94 8.39 18.08
N ASN A 100 39.22 8.16 17.79
CA ASN A 100 40.38 8.50 18.62
C ASN A 100 40.25 8.09 20.10
N ALA A 101 39.49 7.03 20.39
CA ALA A 101 39.24 6.58 21.76
C ALA A 101 40.55 6.16 22.45
N ARG A 102 40.84 6.78 23.60
CA ARG A 102 42.04 6.56 24.41
C ARG A 102 41.76 6.70 25.91
N LEU A 103 42.49 5.94 26.71
CA LEU A 103 42.50 6.03 28.17
C LEU A 103 43.76 6.76 28.61
N ILE A 104 43.63 7.68 29.56
CA ILE A 104 44.74 8.47 30.11
C ILE A 104 45.04 7.97 31.51
N ALA A 105 46.28 7.56 31.77
CA ALA A 105 46.76 7.12 33.08
C ALA A 105 47.12 8.30 33.99
N ARG A 106 47.37 8.03 35.27
CA ARG A 106 47.71 9.05 36.28
C ARG A 106 48.98 9.84 35.96
N ASP A 107 49.93 9.20 35.27
CA ASP A 107 51.17 9.81 34.80
C ASP A 107 51.01 10.61 33.50
N GLY A 108 49.79 10.73 32.97
CA GLY A 108 49.48 11.43 31.72
C GLY A 108 49.68 10.60 30.46
N THR A 109 50.15 9.34 30.55
CA THR A 109 50.34 8.48 29.38
C THR A 109 48.99 8.06 28.78
N ALA A 110 48.92 8.03 27.45
CA ALA A 110 47.70 7.72 26.71
C ALA A 110 47.77 6.32 26.08
N THR A 111 46.84 5.43 26.45
CA THR A 111 46.67 4.11 25.84
C THR A 111 45.50 4.15 24.85
N ARG A 112 45.73 3.81 23.58
CA ARG A 112 44.63 3.75 22.58
C ARG A 112 43.73 2.55 22.86
N LEU A 113 42.43 2.76 22.82
CA LEU A 113 41.47 1.69 23.10
C LEU A 113 41.47 0.59 22.02
N ALA A 114 41.92 0.92 20.79
CA ALA A 114 42.09 -0.02 19.69
C ALA A 114 43.27 -1.00 19.90
N ASP A 115 44.19 -0.69 20.81
CA ASP A 115 45.36 -1.52 21.12
C ASP A 115 45.11 -2.46 22.30
N LEU A 116 44.05 -2.22 23.07
CA LEU A 116 43.60 -3.11 24.13
C LEU A 116 42.69 -4.22 23.58
N GLU A 117 42.77 -5.41 24.19
CA GLU A 117 41.80 -6.48 23.98
C GLU A 117 40.58 -6.27 24.89
N PRO A 118 39.35 -6.26 24.35
CA PRO A 118 38.15 -6.20 25.16
C PRO A 118 37.94 -7.52 25.92
N VAL A 119 37.54 -7.42 27.19
CA VAL A 119 37.24 -8.55 28.09
C VAL A 119 35.96 -9.28 27.66
N SER A 120 34.97 -8.54 27.16
CA SER A 120 33.72 -9.10 26.66
C SER A 120 33.09 -8.18 25.63
N MET A 121 32.35 -8.77 24.69
CA MET A 121 31.67 -8.06 23.61
C MET A 121 30.32 -8.72 23.34
N LYS A 122 29.24 -7.96 23.49
CA LYS A 122 27.90 -8.32 23.02
C LYS A 122 27.56 -7.45 21.82
N ALA A 123 27.89 -7.95 20.65
CA ALA A 123 27.55 -7.40 19.34
C ALA A 123 27.47 -8.56 18.33
N LEU A 124 26.81 -8.38 17.18
CA LEU A 124 26.78 -9.39 16.12
C LEU A 124 28.22 -9.68 15.65
N ARG A 125 28.65 -10.95 15.59
CA ARG A 125 30.02 -11.30 15.15
C ARG A 125 30.21 -10.85 13.69
N ARG A 126 31.31 -10.14 13.38
CA ARG A 126 31.57 -9.27 12.17
C ARG A 126 31.08 -7.81 12.26
N ALA A 127 30.37 -7.43 13.31
CA ALA A 127 29.85 -6.07 13.50
C ALA A 127 30.69 -5.19 14.44
N PHE A 128 31.83 -5.68 14.94
CA PHE A 128 32.80 -4.93 15.74
C PHE A 128 34.16 -4.90 15.04
N ALA A 129 34.83 -3.74 15.05
CA ALA A 129 36.17 -3.59 14.50
C ALA A 129 37.00 -2.57 15.27
N ARG A 130 38.30 -2.88 15.43
CA ARG A 130 39.32 -1.98 15.98
C ARG A 130 40.11 -1.38 14.84
N TYR A 131 40.12 -0.06 14.74
CA TYR A 131 40.87 0.67 13.74
C TYR A 131 42.16 1.19 14.37
N ARG A 132 43.32 0.68 13.93
CA ARG A 132 44.66 1.16 14.34
C ARG A 132 45.29 2.10 13.33
N LYS A 133 44.59 2.38 12.23
CA LYS A 133 45.00 3.25 11.14
C LYS A 133 43.81 4.06 10.61
N PRO A 134 44.04 5.19 9.92
CA PRO A 134 42.98 6.04 9.39
C PRO A 134 41.98 5.28 8.52
N GLY A 135 40.69 5.60 8.66
CA GLY A 135 39.61 4.98 7.87
C GLY A 135 38.25 4.89 8.58
N LEU A 136 38.22 5.22 9.88
CA LEU A 136 37.00 5.38 10.66
C LEU A 136 36.50 6.82 10.53
N ALA A 137 35.20 7.04 10.34
CA ALA A 137 34.67 8.39 10.11
C ALA A 137 33.25 8.59 10.65
N ILE A 138 32.98 9.81 11.15
CA ILE A 138 31.69 10.32 11.59
C ILE A 138 31.40 11.57 10.76
N GLY A 139 30.33 11.55 9.95
CA GLY A 139 30.14 12.56 8.91
C GLY A 139 31.34 12.59 7.96
N GLU A 140 31.87 13.79 7.71
CA GLU A 140 33.06 14.03 6.86
C GLU A 140 34.38 13.91 7.65
N LYS A 141 34.35 13.84 8.99
CA LYS A 141 35.56 13.79 9.81
C LYS A 141 36.07 12.36 9.94
N THR A 142 37.31 12.14 9.52
CA THR A 142 38.05 10.88 9.68
C THR A 142 38.88 10.88 10.98
N PHE A 143 39.10 9.69 11.54
CA PHE A 143 39.85 9.47 12.77
C PHE A 143 41.02 8.53 12.51
N GLU A 144 42.14 8.77 13.20
CA GLU A 144 43.39 8.01 13.06
C GLU A 144 43.28 6.60 13.61
N HIS A 145 42.52 6.44 14.69
CA HIS A 145 42.22 5.15 15.31
C HIS A 145 40.83 5.19 15.97
N GLY A 146 40.33 4.05 16.45
CA GLY A 146 39.10 4.01 17.22
C GLY A 146 38.38 2.66 17.18
N ILE A 147 37.16 2.66 17.72
CA ILE A 147 36.31 1.48 17.84
C ILE A 147 35.04 1.67 17.02
N TYR A 148 34.65 0.61 16.30
CA TYR A 148 33.41 0.53 15.54
C TYR A 148 32.56 -0.62 16.08
N ALA A 149 31.25 -0.40 16.24
CA ALA A 149 30.28 -1.46 16.55
C ALA A 149 28.92 -1.19 15.89
N LEU A 150 28.16 -2.22 15.50
CA LEU A 150 26.74 -2.04 15.17
C LEU A 150 25.89 -2.05 16.46
N ALA A 151 25.18 -0.96 16.74
CA ALA A 151 24.23 -0.89 17.84
C ALA A 151 23.01 -1.79 17.58
N PRO A 152 22.40 -2.41 18.62
CA PRO A 152 22.81 -2.34 20.02
C PRO A 152 24.12 -3.13 20.28
N ALA A 153 25.05 -2.52 21.02
CA ALA A 153 26.35 -3.10 21.34
C ALA A 153 26.79 -2.75 22.77
N GLU A 154 27.46 -3.69 23.44
CA GLU A 154 28.13 -3.52 24.75
C GLU A 154 29.54 -4.12 24.68
N ILE A 155 30.56 -3.31 24.94
CA ILE A 155 31.98 -3.70 24.87
C ILE A 155 32.64 -3.37 26.20
N SER A 156 33.33 -4.33 26.83
CA SER A 156 33.98 -4.12 28.12
C SER A 156 35.50 -4.21 28.06
N TYR A 157 36.21 -3.35 28.79
CA TYR A 157 37.67 -3.36 28.96
C TYR A 157 38.05 -3.50 30.44
N LYS A 158 39.21 -4.09 30.72
CA LYS A 158 39.82 -4.14 32.06
C LYS A 158 40.65 -2.88 32.25
N LEU A 159 40.42 -2.17 33.35
CA LEU A 159 41.12 -0.91 33.66
C LEU A 159 42.11 -1.04 34.81
N ASP A 160 41.91 -1.99 35.72
CA ASP A 160 42.78 -2.23 36.90
C ASP A 160 43.07 -0.97 37.73
N ARG A 161 42.15 0.00 37.73
CA ARG A 161 42.29 1.31 38.41
C ARG A 161 43.49 2.14 37.95
N LYS A 162 44.09 1.81 36.81
CA LYS A 162 45.30 2.48 36.27
C LYS A 162 45.01 3.83 35.61
N TYR A 163 43.77 4.02 35.16
CA TYR A 163 43.38 5.15 34.31
C TYR A 163 42.56 6.18 35.08
N GLU A 164 42.75 7.45 34.75
CA GLU A 164 41.98 8.56 35.34
C GLU A 164 40.80 8.96 34.46
N ARG A 165 40.98 8.97 33.13
CA ARG A 165 39.94 9.41 32.20
C ARG A 165 39.94 8.66 30.88
N LEU A 166 38.77 8.52 30.28
CA LEU A 166 38.54 8.12 28.90
C LEU A 166 38.29 9.37 28.06
N GLU A 167 38.98 9.49 26.93
CA GLU A 167 38.69 10.48 25.89
C GLU A 167 38.27 9.77 24.60
N ALA A 168 37.13 10.15 24.01
CA ALA A 168 36.66 9.58 22.74
C ALA A 168 35.79 10.56 21.95
N VAL A 169 35.76 10.43 20.63
CA VAL A 169 34.82 11.15 19.77
C VAL A 169 33.70 10.21 19.34
N ILE A 170 32.48 10.43 19.84
CA ILE A 170 31.32 9.57 19.55
C ILE A 170 30.49 10.07 18.37
N GLY A 171 29.86 9.13 17.64
CA GLY A 171 28.90 9.45 16.59
C GLY A 171 28.52 8.27 15.70
N ILE A 172 27.66 8.54 14.71
CA ILE A 172 27.19 7.54 13.73
C ILE A 172 28.04 7.62 12.47
N SER A 173 28.48 6.47 11.96
CA SER A 173 29.26 6.42 10.72
C SER A 173 28.47 6.97 9.53
N HIS A 174 29.16 7.64 8.58
CA HIS A 174 28.56 8.06 7.30
C HIS A 174 27.96 6.88 6.50
N LYS A 175 28.42 5.66 6.77
CA LYS A 175 27.95 4.41 6.14
C LYS A 175 26.58 3.94 6.63
N ALA A 176 25.98 4.58 7.63
CA ALA A 176 24.63 4.24 8.07
C ALA A 176 23.63 4.46 6.93
N ASP A 177 22.78 3.49 6.64
CA ASP A 177 21.75 3.54 5.59
C ASP A 177 20.40 4.06 6.12
N ARG A 178 20.18 3.96 7.44
CA ARG A 178 18.94 4.34 8.12
C ARG A 178 19.11 5.59 8.99
N ASN A 179 18.04 6.38 9.13
CA ASN A 179 17.99 7.58 9.97
C ASN A 179 17.44 7.27 11.37
N VAL A 180 18.07 6.32 12.07
CA VAL A 180 17.75 5.95 13.46
C VAL A 180 18.81 6.53 14.38
N GLY A 181 18.39 7.12 15.50
CA GLY A 181 19.32 7.70 16.46
C GLY A 181 19.91 6.66 17.42
N ILE A 182 21.16 6.86 17.84
CA ILE A 182 21.88 6.03 18.83
C ILE A 182 22.22 6.88 20.06
N ARG A 183 22.16 6.28 21.25
CA ARG A 183 22.80 6.81 22.47
C ARG A 183 24.03 6.01 22.85
N PHE A 184 25.05 6.72 23.33
CA PHE A 184 26.29 6.14 23.82
C PHE A 184 26.30 6.20 25.35
N LYS A 185 26.72 5.13 26.02
CA LYS A 185 26.98 5.13 27.46
C LYS A 185 28.42 4.69 27.76
N VAL A 186 28.96 5.20 28.86
CA VAL A 186 30.22 4.76 29.47
C VAL A 186 29.94 4.40 30.92
N LEU A 187 30.09 3.13 31.28
CA LEU A 187 29.69 2.57 32.58
C LEU A 187 30.85 1.80 33.23
N ASP A 188 30.82 1.63 34.56
CA ASP A 188 31.75 0.81 35.35
C ASP A 188 31.26 -0.65 35.49
N ARG A 189 30.01 -0.88 35.13
CA ARG A 189 29.27 -2.15 35.26
C ARG A 189 28.46 -2.45 33.98
N PRO A 190 28.00 -3.70 33.80
CA PRO A 190 27.15 -4.05 32.65
C PRO A 190 25.91 -3.17 32.54
N ASN A 191 25.42 -2.90 31.32
CA ASN A 191 24.29 -2.01 31.07
C ASN A 191 22.99 -2.45 31.77
N ARG A 192 22.82 -3.76 32.01
CA ARG A 192 21.66 -4.30 32.76
C ARG A 192 21.62 -3.84 34.22
N ASP A 193 22.78 -3.49 34.77
CA ASP A 193 22.99 -3.09 36.17
C ASP A 193 23.21 -1.56 36.27
N ASP A 194 22.86 -0.79 35.23
CA ASP A 194 23.00 0.67 35.16
C ASP A 194 22.21 1.36 36.27
N VAL A 195 22.95 2.08 37.12
CA VAL A 195 22.45 2.80 38.29
C VAL A 195 21.40 3.85 37.92
N HIS A 196 21.60 4.59 36.82
CA HIS A 196 20.63 5.59 36.38
C HIS A 196 19.31 4.94 35.97
N THR A 197 19.38 3.78 35.31
CA THR A 197 18.18 3.02 34.89
C THR A 197 17.42 2.49 36.10
N ALA A 198 18.12 2.02 37.14
CA ALA A 198 17.49 1.56 38.39
C ALA A 198 16.79 2.71 39.13
N VAL A 199 17.46 3.86 39.26
CA VAL A 199 16.90 5.08 39.89
C VAL A 199 15.68 5.60 39.13
N TRP A 200 15.72 5.59 37.79
CA TRP A 200 14.60 6.02 36.96
C TRP A 200 13.35 5.15 37.14
N ARG A 201 13.51 3.85 37.42
CA ARG A 201 12.37 2.97 37.76
C ARG A 201 11.69 3.39 39.06
N GLY A 202 12.44 3.85 40.05
CA GLY A 202 11.90 4.43 41.29
C GLY A 202 11.08 5.69 41.01
N ILE A 203 11.61 6.61 40.21
CA ILE A 203 10.89 7.83 39.77
C ILE A 203 9.64 7.47 38.98
N SER A 204 9.72 6.49 38.07
CA SER A 204 8.59 6.06 37.23
C SER A 204 7.45 5.44 38.03
N ARG A 205 7.78 4.77 39.15
CA ARG A 205 6.79 4.21 40.09
C ARG A 205 6.07 5.31 40.85
N ASP A 206 6.81 6.30 41.35
CA ASP A 206 6.26 7.32 42.26
C ASP A 206 5.62 8.50 41.50
N TYR A 207 6.07 8.76 40.27
CA TYR A 207 5.57 9.84 39.38
C TYR A 207 5.20 9.31 37.99
N PRO A 208 4.25 8.38 37.87
CA PRO A 208 3.95 7.68 36.62
C PRO A 208 3.32 8.57 35.54
N ARG A 209 2.77 9.74 35.89
CA ARG A 209 2.23 10.71 34.91
C ARG A 209 3.36 11.48 34.24
N GLN A 210 4.28 12.01 35.04
CA GLN A 210 5.43 12.78 34.58
C GLN A 210 6.40 11.86 33.83
N ALA A 211 6.70 10.68 34.37
CA ALA A 211 7.65 9.74 33.77
C ALA A 211 7.23 9.23 32.38
N ARG A 212 5.94 9.21 32.03
CA ARG A 212 5.50 8.88 30.66
C ARG A 212 5.98 9.87 29.60
N GLU A 213 6.20 11.13 29.99
CA GLU A 213 6.69 12.18 29.09
C GLU A 213 8.21 12.15 28.92
N PHE A 214 8.88 11.30 29.68
CA PHE A 214 10.32 11.06 29.63
C PHE A 214 10.55 9.60 29.22
N PRO A 215 10.89 9.33 27.96
CA PRO A 215 11.43 8.02 27.60
C PRO A 215 12.54 7.63 28.59
N ILE A 216 12.60 6.35 29.00
CA ILE A 216 13.52 5.91 30.07
C ILE A 216 14.96 6.38 29.83
N ASP A 217 15.43 6.30 28.58
CA ASP A 217 16.76 6.76 28.16
C ASP A 217 16.96 8.28 28.26
N GLU A 218 15.90 9.06 28.10
CA GLU A 218 15.92 10.52 28.26
C GLU A 218 15.89 10.95 29.72
N GLY A 219 15.12 10.23 30.55
CA GLY A 219 15.15 10.41 32.00
C GLY A 219 16.52 10.07 32.59
N VAL A 220 17.11 8.95 32.14
CA VAL A 220 18.47 8.53 32.49
C VAL A 220 19.51 9.54 32.01
N PHE A 221 19.41 10.03 30.77
CA PHE A 221 20.27 11.10 30.26
C PHE A 221 20.19 12.36 31.13
N TRP A 222 18.98 12.75 31.54
CA TRP A 222 18.75 13.94 32.35
C TRP A 222 19.39 13.83 33.75
N LEU A 223 19.28 12.65 34.38
CA LEU A 223 19.88 12.39 35.69
C LEU A 223 21.41 12.36 35.65
N GLY A 224 22.01 11.86 34.57
CA GLY A 224 23.45 11.57 34.49
C GLY A 224 24.33 12.66 33.86
N ASN A 225 23.81 13.84 33.55
CA ASN A 225 24.58 14.89 32.87
C ASN A 225 24.40 16.25 33.54
N ASP A 226 25.41 17.12 33.49
CA ASP A 226 25.34 18.47 34.08
C ASP A 226 24.82 19.54 33.12
N ASN A 227 24.91 19.30 31.81
CA ASN A 227 24.43 20.22 30.78
C ASN A 227 23.18 19.65 30.07
N THR A 228 22.04 19.74 30.76
CA THR A 228 20.72 19.41 30.19
C THR A 228 20.01 20.64 29.64
N GLN A 229 20.70 21.80 29.53
CA GLN A 229 20.07 23.06 29.16
C GLN A 229 19.26 22.93 27.86
N GLY A 230 17.98 23.28 27.95
CA GLY A 230 17.04 23.22 26.83
C GLY A 230 16.33 21.86 26.66
N PHE A 231 16.69 20.83 27.42
CA PHE A 231 15.99 19.53 27.39
C PHE A 231 14.56 19.66 27.94
N GLU A 232 14.41 20.26 29.12
CA GLU A 232 13.13 20.49 29.78
C GLU A 232 12.28 21.44 28.95
N LEU A 233 12.89 22.48 28.37
CA LEU A 233 12.20 23.42 27.47
C LEU A 233 11.63 22.70 26.23
N ARG A 234 12.33 21.72 25.64
CA ARG A 234 11.77 20.91 24.54
C ARG A 234 10.57 20.07 24.99
N LEU A 235 10.62 19.51 26.19
CA LEU A 235 9.48 18.76 26.74
C LEU A 235 8.29 19.69 27.01
N ILE A 236 8.54 20.88 27.56
CA ILE A 236 7.53 21.92 27.78
C ILE A 236 6.90 22.36 26.44
N ASP A 237 7.71 22.62 25.41
CA ASP A 237 7.24 22.95 24.07
C ASP A 237 6.40 21.82 23.47
N SER A 238 6.80 20.56 23.67
CA SER A 238 6.00 19.39 23.26
C SER A 238 4.62 19.39 23.92
N GLN A 239 4.52 19.69 25.22
CA GLN A 239 3.22 19.78 25.88
C GLN A 239 2.40 20.96 25.35
N ALA A 240 3.02 22.13 25.17
CA ALA A 240 2.36 23.31 24.60
C ALA A 240 1.85 23.08 23.16
N ARG A 241 2.56 22.31 22.34
CA ARG A 241 2.10 21.93 20.99
C ARG A 241 0.88 21.02 21.03
N ARG A 242 0.84 20.06 21.96
CA ARG A 242 -0.31 19.15 22.14
C ARG A 242 -1.58 19.90 22.59
N MET A 243 -1.42 21.07 23.22
CA MET A 243 -2.51 21.95 23.63
C MET A 243 -2.98 22.93 22.54
N GLY A 244 -2.32 22.97 21.37
CA GLY A 244 -2.65 23.93 20.30
C GLY A 244 -2.53 25.39 20.77
N ALA A 245 -3.56 26.20 20.51
CA ALA A 245 -3.62 27.61 20.92
C ALA A 245 -3.76 27.80 22.44
N LEU A 246 -4.24 26.81 23.19
CA LEU A 246 -4.30 26.88 24.66
C LEU A 246 -2.90 26.79 25.29
N GLY A 247 -1.90 26.29 24.55
CA GLY A 247 -0.53 26.17 25.02
C GLY A 247 0.30 27.47 24.94
N ASP A 248 -0.26 28.57 24.44
CA ASP A 248 0.50 29.82 24.23
C ASP A 248 1.06 30.39 25.55
N GLY A 249 0.31 30.32 26.64
CA GLY A 249 0.79 30.69 27.97
C GLY A 249 2.02 29.88 28.39
N VAL A 250 1.97 28.57 28.16
CA VAL A 250 3.10 27.67 28.43
C VAL A 250 4.32 28.09 27.60
N ARG A 251 4.15 28.46 26.32
CA ARG A 251 5.26 28.96 25.48
C ARG A 251 5.81 30.29 25.99
N VAL A 252 4.96 31.22 26.44
CA VAL A 252 5.39 32.50 27.02
C VAL A 252 6.21 32.26 28.30
N ALA A 253 5.71 31.43 29.22
CA ALA A 253 6.41 31.07 30.44
C ALA A 253 7.74 30.34 30.15
N MET A 254 7.75 29.43 29.16
CA MET A 254 8.95 28.74 28.69
C MET A 254 9.98 29.72 28.14
N ASN A 255 9.56 30.67 27.30
CA ASN A 255 10.43 31.69 26.72
C ASN A 255 11.01 32.63 27.79
N ALA A 256 10.23 32.98 28.82
CA ALA A 256 10.71 33.74 29.96
C ALA A 256 11.81 32.99 30.72
N LEU A 257 11.59 31.70 31.04
CA LEU A 257 12.61 30.85 31.67
C LEU A 257 13.85 30.65 30.79
N SER A 258 13.67 30.59 29.47
CA SER A 258 14.79 30.50 28.52
C SER A 258 15.64 31.78 28.51
N LYS A 259 15.02 32.96 28.63
CA LYS A 259 15.72 34.26 28.64
C LYS A 259 16.40 34.56 29.98
N ALA A 260 15.87 34.04 31.09
CA ALA A 260 16.37 34.31 32.44
C ALA A 260 17.76 33.71 32.77
N LYS A 261 18.38 32.95 31.85
CA LYS A 261 19.72 32.33 32.02
C LYS A 261 19.91 31.59 33.36
N LEU A 262 18.86 30.93 33.83
CA LEU A 262 18.86 30.26 35.13
C LEU A 262 19.87 29.10 35.19
N PRO A 263 20.44 28.79 36.37
CA PRO A 263 21.23 27.57 36.58
C PRO A 263 20.52 26.35 36.03
N TYR A 264 21.25 25.36 35.50
CA TYR A 264 20.65 24.21 34.82
C TYR A 264 19.80 23.33 35.77
N ASP A 265 20.03 23.43 37.08
CA ASP A 265 19.34 22.76 38.18
C ASP A 265 18.24 23.61 38.83
N ASP A 266 17.88 24.75 38.23
CA ASP A 266 16.78 25.59 38.73
C ASP A 266 15.43 24.83 38.65
N PRO A 267 14.71 24.69 39.77
CA PRO A 267 13.48 23.88 39.84
C PRO A 267 12.35 24.41 38.96
N ARG A 268 12.37 25.70 38.58
CA ARG A 268 11.28 26.34 37.83
C ARG A 268 11.00 25.70 36.48
N ARG A 269 12.01 25.09 35.83
CA ARG A 269 11.81 24.38 34.56
C ARG A 269 11.01 23.09 34.75
N LEU A 270 11.36 22.30 35.77
CA LEU A 270 10.63 21.06 36.08
C LEU A 270 9.25 21.35 36.63
N GLN A 271 9.09 22.40 37.43
CA GLN A 271 7.80 22.88 37.90
C GLN A 271 6.89 23.32 36.74
N LEU A 272 7.42 24.08 35.77
CA LEU A 272 6.65 24.47 34.59
C LEU A 272 6.30 23.25 33.72
N LEU A 273 7.19 22.27 33.57
CA LEU A 273 6.90 21.02 32.86
C LEU A 273 5.77 20.24 33.54
N ASP A 274 5.85 20.05 34.85
CA ASP A 274 4.81 19.37 35.64
C ASP A 274 3.46 20.09 35.52
N LYS A 275 3.48 21.43 35.61
CA LYS A 275 2.31 22.28 35.37
C LYS A 275 1.77 22.15 33.95
N ALA A 276 2.62 22.17 32.93
CA ALA A 276 2.23 22.01 31.53
C ALA A 276 1.61 20.62 31.26
N ILE A 277 2.09 19.57 31.93
CA ILE A 277 1.51 18.22 31.85
C ILE A 277 0.08 18.22 32.43
N ARG A 278 -0.12 18.80 33.63
CA ARG A 278 -1.46 18.92 34.22
C ARG A 278 -2.41 19.76 33.37
N LEU A 279 -1.97 20.95 32.95
CA LEU A 279 -2.77 21.85 32.11
C LEU A 279 -3.09 21.23 30.74
N ARG A 280 -2.20 20.42 30.18
CA ARG A 280 -2.48 19.67 28.95
C ARG A 280 -3.58 18.64 29.17
N ASP A 281 -3.58 17.91 30.28
CA ASP A 281 -4.62 16.92 30.57
C ASP A 281 -5.99 17.60 30.75
N ILE A 282 -6.01 18.75 31.44
CA ILE A 282 -7.19 19.61 31.58
C ILE A 282 -7.63 20.19 30.22
N ALA A 283 -6.69 20.73 29.45
CA ALA A 283 -6.94 21.22 28.10
C ALA A 283 -7.50 20.11 27.21
N ALA A 284 -7.02 18.87 27.34
CA ALA A 284 -7.54 17.73 26.60
C ALA A 284 -8.98 17.40 26.99
N SER A 285 -9.42 17.61 28.24
CA SER A 285 -10.83 17.40 28.62
C SER A 285 -11.79 18.48 28.09
N VAL A 286 -11.32 19.73 27.93
CA VAL A 286 -12.17 20.84 27.43
C VAL A 286 -12.05 21.11 25.94
N SER A 287 -10.89 20.86 25.33
CA SER A 287 -10.72 20.89 23.87
C SER A 287 -11.50 19.79 23.16
N ARG A 288 -11.93 18.76 23.91
CA ARG A 288 -12.95 17.82 23.47
C ARG A 288 -14.32 18.46 23.32
N VAL A 289 -14.56 19.71 23.73
CA VAL A 289 -15.87 20.36 23.61
C VAL A 289 -15.76 21.47 22.57
N ASN A 290 -16.15 21.17 21.33
CA ASN A 290 -16.25 22.15 20.27
C ASN A 290 -17.65 22.77 20.25
N VAL A 291 -17.80 23.89 20.96
CA VAL A 291 -19.10 24.57 21.12
C VAL A 291 -19.74 24.91 19.77
N ASP A 292 -18.98 25.44 18.82
CA ASP A 292 -19.49 25.80 17.50
C ASP A 292 -19.98 24.57 16.72
N ALA A 293 -19.29 23.44 16.87
CA ALA A 293 -19.76 22.17 16.32
C ALA A 293 -21.04 21.69 17.03
N ILE A 294 -21.14 21.82 18.36
CA ILE A 294 -22.35 21.46 19.12
C ILE A 294 -23.54 22.32 18.71
N GLU A 295 -23.35 23.63 18.49
CA GLU A 295 -24.43 24.52 18.01
C GLU A 295 -24.98 24.06 16.67
N ARG A 296 -24.11 23.76 15.71
CA ARG A 296 -24.54 23.27 14.40
C ARG A 296 -25.23 21.91 14.47
N ILE A 297 -24.82 21.04 15.40
CA ILE A 297 -25.52 19.78 15.68
C ILE A 297 -26.93 20.05 16.21
N LEU A 298 -27.08 21.03 17.11
CA LEU A 298 -28.39 21.45 17.62
C LEU A 298 -29.25 22.09 16.53
N ASP A 299 -28.66 22.80 15.57
CA ASP A 299 -29.38 23.36 14.42
C ASP A 299 -29.86 22.26 13.46
N ALA A 300 -29.10 21.17 13.33
CA ALA A 300 -29.46 20.01 12.52
C ALA A 300 -30.41 19.01 13.23
N ALA A 301 -30.63 19.17 14.55
CA ALA A 301 -31.52 18.32 15.33
C ALA A 301 -33.01 18.76 15.16
N PRO A 302 -33.99 17.85 15.38
CA PRO A 302 -35.42 18.16 15.27
C PRO A 302 -35.88 19.36 16.12
N GLU A 303 -37.00 20.01 15.73
CA GLU A 303 -37.63 21.08 16.50
C GLU A 303 -37.98 20.62 17.93
N GLY A 304 -37.55 21.38 18.96
CA GLY A 304 -37.78 21.06 20.38
C GLY A 304 -36.56 21.21 21.31
N GLU A 305 -35.37 21.50 20.79
CA GLU A 305 -34.12 21.53 21.57
C GLU A 305 -33.84 22.82 22.36
N ALA A 306 -34.86 23.61 22.69
CA ALA A 306 -34.72 24.89 23.40
C ALA A 306 -33.95 24.74 24.73
N ARG A 307 -34.18 23.64 25.46
CA ARG A 307 -33.45 23.32 26.70
C ARG A 307 -31.95 23.12 26.46
N ASN A 308 -31.58 22.38 25.43
CA ASN A 308 -30.17 22.10 25.12
C ASN A 308 -29.45 23.37 24.62
N ARG A 309 -30.13 24.22 23.83
CA ARG A 309 -29.62 25.53 23.43
C ARG A 309 -29.36 26.43 24.64
N ASN A 310 -30.34 26.53 25.56
CA ASN A 310 -30.20 27.33 26.77
C ASN A 310 -29.04 26.84 27.66
N GLU A 311 -28.88 25.52 27.80
CA GLU A 311 -27.77 24.96 28.56
C GLU A 311 -26.41 25.25 27.89
N LEU A 312 -26.31 25.15 26.57
CA LEU A 312 -25.08 25.48 25.85
C LEU A 312 -24.70 26.97 25.98
N VAL A 313 -25.70 27.86 25.89
CA VAL A 313 -25.53 29.31 26.12
C VAL A 313 -24.99 29.57 27.53
N ALA A 314 -25.47 28.85 28.54
CA ALA A 314 -24.99 28.99 29.91
C ALA A 314 -23.55 28.44 30.11
N LEU A 315 -23.13 27.44 29.32
CA LEU A 315 -21.79 26.84 29.40
C LEU A 315 -20.71 27.64 28.65
N LYS A 316 -21.09 28.42 27.63
CA LYS A 316 -20.17 29.23 26.81
C LYS A 316 -19.24 30.14 27.63
N PRO A 317 -19.73 30.95 28.58
CA PRO A 317 -18.88 31.78 29.43
C PRO A 317 -17.94 30.95 30.31
N GLN A 318 -18.42 29.81 30.84
CA GLN A 318 -17.61 28.93 31.70
C GLN A 318 -16.44 28.31 30.93
N LEU A 319 -16.69 27.79 29.73
CA LEU A 319 -15.65 27.24 28.85
C LEU A 319 -14.64 28.32 28.44
N SER A 320 -15.10 29.53 28.19
CA SER A 320 -14.24 30.68 27.86
C SER A 320 -13.33 31.06 29.03
N THR A 321 -13.87 31.08 30.26
CA THR A 321 -13.10 31.30 31.49
C THR A 321 -12.05 30.21 31.70
N ILE A 322 -12.41 28.95 31.48
CA ILE A 322 -11.47 27.82 31.57
C ILE A 322 -10.36 27.94 30.52
N HIS A 323 -10.69 28.27 29.27
CA HIS A 323 -9.70 28.51 28.22
C HIS A 323 -8.75 29.66 28.57
N ALA A 324 -9.28 30.75 29.13
CA ALA A 324 -8.48 31.89 29.58
C ALA A 324 -7.58 31.50 30.77
N ALA A 325 -8.09 30.74 31.73
CA ALA A 325 -7.33 30.23 32.87
C ALA A 325 -6.17 29.33 32.42
N ILE A 326 -6.39 28.40 31.48
CA ILE A 326 -5.33 27.56 30.89
C ILE A 326 -4.26 28.44 30.23
N LYS A 327 -4.67 29.43 29.41
CA LYS A 327 -3.73 30.36 28.75
C LYS A 327 -2.95 31.23 29.74
N ARG A 328 -3.53 31.54 30.90
CA ARG A 328 -2.85 32.29 31.98
C ARG A 328 -2.05 31.39 32.92
N LEU A 329 -2.11 30.07 32.74
CA LEU A 329 -1.58 29.07 33.66
C LEU A 329 -2.14 29.23 35.08
N ASP A 330 -3.39 29.65 35.21
CA ASP A 330 -4.07 29.87 36.47
C ASP A 330 -4.78 28.56 36.88
N GLU A 331 -4.13 27.76 37.74
CA GLU A 331 -4.66 26.46 38.17
C GLU A 331 -5.82 26.61 39.18
N ASP A 332 -5.84 27.69 39.96
CA ASP A 332 -6.86 27.94 40.97
C ASP A 332 -8.20 28.32 40.33
N ALA A 333 -8.18 28.92 39.13
CA ALA A 333 -9.36 29.18 38.33
C ALA A 333 -9.91 27.95 37.57
N LEU A 334 -9.27 26.77 37.67
CA LEU A 334 -9.67 25.53 36.98
C LEU A 334 -10.53 24.62 37.85
N VAL A 335 -11.48 25.20 38.59
CA VAL A 335 -12.49 24.48 39.38
C VAL A 335 -13.63 24.03 38.47
N ASN A 336 -14.25 22.87 38.77
CA ASN A 336 -15.42 22.31 38.06
C ASN A 336 -15.24 22.00 36.57
N VAL A 337 -14.01 22.01 36.04
CA VAL A 337 -13.72 21.74 34.63
C VAL A 337 -14.32 20.41 34.15
N GLY A 338 -14.21 19.36 34.96
CA GLY A 338 -14.77 18.05 34.65
C GLY A 338 -16.30 18.09 34.55
N GLU A 339 -16.96 18.87 35.41
CA GLU A 339 -18.42 19.04 35.38
C GLU A 339 -18.86 19.82 34.14
N THR A 340 -18.22 20.97 33.85
CA THR A 340 -18.51 21.77 32.65
C THR A 340 -18.32 20.96 31.37
N ALA A 341 -17.24 20.19 31.26
CA ALA A 341 -16.98 19.31 30.13
C ALA A 341 -18.03 18.19 30.01
N THR A 342 -18.42 17.58 31.14
CA THR A 342 -19.45 16.52 31.18
C THR A 342 -20.82 17.05 30.75
N ARG A 343 -21.21 18.24 31.23
CA ARG A 343 -22.47 18.88 30.85
C ARG A 343 -22.52 19.21 29.36
N ALA A 344 -21.44 19.77 28.82
CA ALA A 344 -21.35 20.07 27.39
C ALA A 344 -21.40 18.79 26.52
N GLN A 345 -20.72 17.72 26.95
CA GLN A 345 -20.84 16.41 26.31
C GLN A 345 -22.28 15.87 26.39
N GLY A 346 -22.97 16.08 27.51
CA GLY A 346 -24.38 15.69 27.68
C GLY A 346 -25.32 16.42 26.71
N VAL A 347 -25.12 17.72 26.48
CA VAL A 347 -25.86 18.51 25.47
C VAL A 347 -25.67 17.91 24.08
N LEU A 348 -24.41 17.67 23.70
CA LEU A 348 -24.05 17.04 22.43
C LEU A 348 -24.73 15.69 22.24
N CYS A 349 -24.60 14.80 23.23
CA CYS A 349 -25.15 13.45 23.14
C CYS A 349 -26.67 13.44 23.00
N ARG A 350 -27.39 14.33 23.70
CA ARG A 350 -28.86 14.45 23.56
C ARG A 350 -29.26 14.92 22.17
N ALA A 351 -28.62 15.97 21.66
CA ALA A 351 -28.87 16.48 20.31
C ALA A 351 -28.58 15.42 19.24
N LEU A 352 -27.47 14.69 19.40
CA LEU A 352 -27.08 13.63 18.48
C LEU A 352 -28.07 12.46 18.52
N MET A 353 -28.55 12.05 19.70
CA MET A 353 -29.58 11.01 19.81
C MET A 353 -30.87 11.41 19.07
N ALA A 354 -31.28 12.67 19.19
CA ALA A 354 -32.44 13.20 18.48
C ALA A 354 -32.24 13.20 16.96
N ALA A 355 -31.08 13.68 16.48
CA ALA A 355 -30.75 13.71 15.05
C ALA A 355 -30.60 12.30 14.43
N LEU A 356 -29.98 11.37 15.18
CA LEU A 356 -29.86 9.98 14.75
C LEU A 356 -31.20 9.24 14.83
N GLY A 357 -32.06 9.58 15.78
CA GLY A 357 -33.16 8.70 16.20
C GLY A 357 -32.63 7.38 16.77
N ALA A 358 -31.50 7.41 17.47
CA ALA A 358 -30.83 6.24 18.05
C ALA A 358 -30.11 6.62 19.34
N GLU A 359 -30.22 5.77 20.37
CA GLU A 359 -29.45 5.93 21.62
C GLU A 359 -28.10 5.21 21.59
N GLU A 360 -27.95 4.23 20.71
CA GLU A 360 -26.78 3.36 20.65
C GLU A 360 -26.13 3.40 19.26
N ILE A 361 -24.80 3.34 19.23
CA ILE A 361 -23.99 3.23 18.01
C ILE A 361 -23.16 1.96 18.10
N VAL A 362 -23.31 1.02 17.16
CA VAL A 362 -22.45 -0.17 17.03
C VAL A 362 -21.24 0.14 16.15
N PHE A 363 -20.08 -0.39 16.50
CA PHE A 363 -18.82 -0.24 15.77
C PHE A 363 -17.89 -1.41 16.07
N THR A 364 -16.81 -1.54 15.29
CA THR A 364 -15.75 -2.51 15.57
C THR A 364 -14.48 -1.81 16.05
N VAL A 365 -13.71 -2.51 16.90
CA VAL A 365 -12.38 -2.07 17.35
C VAL A 365 -11.38 -3.16 16.96
N ARG A 366 -10.45 -2.83 16.07
CA ARG A 366 -9.45 -3.77 15.55
C ARG A 366 -8.17 -3.04 15.12
N ASN A 367 -7.08 -3.77 14.91
CA ASN A 367 -5.91 -3.19 14.26
C ASN A 367 -6.08 -3.14 12.74
N PRO A 368 -5.45 -2.16 12.05
CA PRO A 368 -5.48 -2.09 10.60
C PRO A 368 -4.73 -3.25 9.93
N GLY A 369 -5.10 -3.59 8.69
CA GLY A 369 -4.46 -4.63 7.88
C GLY A 369 -3.00 -4.33 7.61
N ARG A 370 -2.09 -5.31 7.61
CA ARG A 370 -0.62 -5.16 7.68
C ARG A 370 0.08 -4.62 6.44
N ASP A 371 -0.55 -4.75 5.28
CA ASP A 371 0.10 -4.50 3.99
C ASP A 371 0.27 -3.00 3.66
N GLY A 372 -0.70 -2.17 4.06
CA GLY A 372 -0.67 -0.72 3.84
C GLY A 372 -1.47 -0.25 2.64
N HIS A 373 -1.75 -1.12 1.65
CA HIS A 373 -2.73 -0.83 0.60
C HIS A 373 -4.16 -0.88 1.17
N TRP A 374 -5.05 -0.09 0.58
CA TRP A 374 -6.42 0.09 1.05
C TRP A 374 -7.27 -1.19 0.91
N TYR A 375 -7.05 -1.97 -0.15
CA TYR A 375 -7.73 -3.25 -0.43
C TYR A 375 -7.08 -4.47 0.25
N ALA A 376 -5.85 -4.34 0.75
CA ALA A 376 -5.06 -5.47 1.27
C ALA A 376 -5.29 -5.69 2.77
N ASN A 377 -6.52 -6.04 3.13
CA ASN A 377 -6.97 -6.18 4.53
C ASN A 377 -7.62 -7.55 4.85
N PHE A 378 -7.68 -8.48 3.89
CA PHE A 378 -8.10 -9.88 4.06
C PHE A 378 -7.22 -10.85 3.26
N GLY A 379 -7.20 -12.13 3.64
CA GLY A 379 -6.41 -13.15 2.96
C GLY A 379 -4.90 -13.03 3.20
N TYR A 380 -4.10 -13.37 2.19
CA TYR A 380 -2.66 -13.56 2.30
C TYR A 380 -1.89 -13.20 1.02
N TRP A 381 -0.55 -13.18 1.09
CA TRP A 381 0.33 -12.95 -0.05
C TRP A 381 0.48 -14.20 -0.93
N CYS A 382 0.41 -14.04 -2.26
CA CYS A 382 0.51 -15.16 -3.21
C CYS A 382 1.77 -16.03 -3.01
N SER A 383 2.92 -15.43 -2.75
CA SER A 383 4.17 -16.17 -2.58
C SER A 383 4.31 -16.86 -1.21
N ASP A 384 3.48 -16.50 -0.24
CA ASP A 384 3.59 -16.99 1.14
C ASP A 384 2.22 -16.90 1.84
N PRO A 385 1.46 -18.01 1.88
CA PRO A 385 0.18 -18.07 2.60
C PRO A 385 0.30 -17.79 4.11
N GLY A 386 1.49 -17.96 4.71
CA GLY A 386 1.76 -17.58 6.10
C GLY A 386 1.83 -16.07 6.31
N LYS A 387 2.08 -15.30 5.25
CA LYS A 387 2.08 -13.84 5.28
C LYS A 387 0.67 -13.29 5.08
N LYS A 388 -0.08 -13.24 6.18
CA LYS A 388 -1.43 -12.68 6.27
C LYS A 388 -1.43 -11.16 6.10
N VAL A 389 -2.46 -10.62 5.46
CA VAL A 389 -2.61 -9.15 5.29
C VAL A 389 -3.60 -8.50 6.24
N TYR A 390 -4.46 -9.27 6.90
CA TYR A 390 -5.33 -8.75 7.97
C TYR A 390 -4.55 -8.36 9.23
N GLY A 391 -5.16 -7.53 10.08
CA GLY A 391 -4.58 -7.11 11.36
C GLY A 391 -4.56 -8.23 12.41
N GLU A 392 -3.57 -8.23 13.29
CA GLU A 392 -3.48 -9.14 14.45
C GLU A 392 -3.77 -8.42 15.77
N GLY A 393 -3.93 -9.18 16.86
CA GLY A 393 -4.14 -8.64 18.22
C GLY A 393 -5.59 -8.68 18.69
N GLY A 394 -6.47 -9.40 17.97
CA GLY A 394 -7.88 -9.56 18.30
C GLY A 394 -8.76 -8.40 17.85
N SER A 395 -10.05 -8.47 18.16
CA SER A 395 -11.02 -7.40 17.88
C SER A 395 -12.24 -7.52 18.79
N ARG A 396 -13.02 -6.46 18.89
CA ARG A 396 -14.34 -6.48 19.54
C ARG A 396 -15.39 -5.79 18.67
N LEU A 397 -16.59 -6.33 18.69
CA LEU A 397 -17.81 -5.68 18.24
C LEU A 397 -18.45 -5.04 19.47
N ALA A 398 -18.60 -3.73 19.47
CA ALA A 398 -19.04 -2.99 20.65
C ALA A 398 -20.15 -2.00 20.28
N LYS A 399 -20.93 -1.59 21.29
CA LYS A 399 -21.90 -0.50 21.16
C LYS A 399 -21.66 0.57 22.22
N LEU A 400 -21.74 1.83 21.80
CA LEU A 400 -21.70 3.02 22.66
C LEU A 400 -23.12 3.49 22.91
N ASN A 401 -23.51 3.60 24.17
CA ASN A 401 -24.74 4.24 24.60
C ASN A 401 -24.49 5.75 24.78
N LEU A 402 -25.12 6.57 23.94
CA LEU A 402 -24.90 8.02 23.93
C LEU A 402 -25.44 8.71 25.19
N ARG A 403 -26.48 8.16 25.82
CA ARG A 403 -27.10 8.71 27.03
C ARG A 403 -26.20 8.58 28.26
N THR A 404 -25.57 7.43 28.41
CA THR A 404 -24.75 7.08 29.60
C THR A 404 -23.25 7.24 29.35
N GLY A 405 -22.82 7.28 28.09
CA GLY A 405 -21.41 7.19 27.71
C GLY A 405 -20.81 5.79 27.88
N GLN A 406 -21.62 4.78 28.26
CA GLN A 406 -21.15 3.42 28.49
C GLN A 406 -20.87 2.72 27.15
N VAL A 407 -19.78 1.95 27.11
CA VAL A 407 -19.47 1.04 26.00
C VAL A 407 -19.67 -0.40 26.46
N ILE A 408 -20.42 -1.17 25.68
CA ILE A 408 -20.73 -2.58 25.93
C ILE A 408 -20.12 -3.40 24.79
N ASP A 409 -19.37 -4.44 25.14
CA ASP A 409 -18.86 -5.40 24.17
C ASP A 409 -19.95 -6.43 23.87
N LEU A 410 -20.40 -6.47 22.62
CA LEU A 410 -21.32 -7.50 22.13
C LEU A 410 -20.56 -8.82 21.90
N LEU A 411 -19.36 -8.72 21.33
CA LEU A 411 -18.46 -9.84 21.12
C LEU A 411 -17.00 -9.39 21.26
N HIS A 412 -16.16 -10.29 21.78
CA HIS A 412 -14.71 -10.12 21.85
C HIS A 412 -14.01 -11.42 21.44
N ASP A 413 -13.03 -11.32 20.55
CA ASP A 413 -12.15 -12.42 20.18
C ASP A 413 -10.69 -11.90 20.12
N SER A 414 -9.83 -12.45 20.99
CA SER A 414 -8.43 -12.03 21.12
C SER A 414 -7.54 -12.47 19.95
N LYS A 415 -8.01 -13.39 19.11
CA LYS A 415 -7.28 -13.91 17.93
C LYS A 415 -8.03 -13.72 16.61
N GLY A 416 -9.33 -13.46 16.69
CA GLY A 416 -10.21 -13.19 15.55
C GLY A 416 -10.27 -11.72 15.15
N ALA A 417 -11.08 -11.44 14.14
CA ALA A 417 -11.33 -10.12 13.60
C ALA A 417 -12.81 -9.94 13.22
N PHE A 418 -13.50 -8.98 13.84
CA PHE A 418 -14.80 -8.47 13.45
C PHE A 418 -14.62 -7.22 12.58
N ARG A 419 -15.42 -7.07 11.54
CA ARG A 419 -15.47 -5.88 10.67
C ARG A 419 -16.83 -5.75 9.99
N ASP A 420 -17.06 -4.59 9.40
CA ASP A 420 -18.19 -4.26 8.54
C ASP A 420 -19.58 -4.45 9.18
N PRO A 421 -19.84 -3.96 10.42
CA PRO A 421 -21.16 -4.08 11.03
C PRO A 421 -22.21 -3.31 10.23
N GLN A 422 -23.39 -3.91 10.10
CA GLN A 422 -24.58 -3.35 9.48
C GLN A 422 -25.82 -3.66 10.31
N VAL A 423 -26.68 -2.65 10.47
CA VAL A 423 -27.91 -2.76 11.24
C VAL A 423 -29.06 -3.13 10.32
N HIS A 424 -29.79 -4.18 10.69
CA HIS A 424 -30.97 -4.63 9.96
C HIS A 424 -32.08 -3.56 10.02
N TYR A 425 -33.01 -3.60 9.06
CA TYR A 425 -34.10 -2.61 8.93
C TYR A 425 -34.98 -2.46 10.19
N ASP A 426 -35.10 -3.52 10.99
CA ASP A 426 -35.85 -3.51 12.26
C ASP A 426 -35.07 -2.88 13.44
N GLY A 427 -33.78 -2.60 13.28
CA GLY A 427 -32.90 -2.10 14.35
C GLY A 427 -32.53 -3.12 15.41
N LYS A 428 -32.92 -4.39 15.26
CA LYS A 428 -32.77 -5.43 16.30
C LYS A 428 -31.67 -6.44 16.02
N ARG A 429 -31.13 -6.46 14.80
CA ARG A 429 -30.09 -7.41 14.37
C ARG A 429 -28.92 -6.71 13.70
N ILE A 430 -27.74 -7.29 13.84
CA ILE A 430 -26.48 -6.78 13.32
C ILE A 430 -25.83 -7.87 12.46
N LEU A 431 -25.61 -7.56 11.19
CA LEU A 431 -24.84 -8.36 10.22
C LEU A 431 -23.40 -7.86 10.20
N PHE A 432 -22.42 -8.75 10.12
CA PHE A 432 -21.00 -8.38 10.11
C PHE A 432 -20.14 -9.52 9.56
N SER A 433 -18.91 -9.18 9.19
CA SER A 433 -17.90 -10.14 8.79
C SER A 433 -17.06 -10.55 10.00
N TYR A 434 -16.89 -11.85 10.22
CA TYR A 434 -16.11 -12.37 11.33
C TYR A 434 -15.15 -13.46 10.88
N ARG A 435 -13.86 -13.20 11.08
CA ARG A 435 -12.80 -14.21 11.03
C ARG A 435 -12.57 -14.72 12.45
N LYS A 436 -13.05 -15.93 12.73
CA LYS A 436 -12.90 -16.56 14.05
C LYS A 436 -11.42 -16.78 14.38
N GLY A 437 -11.05 -16.59 15.65
CA GLY A 437 -9.70 -16.88 16.13
C GLY A 437 -9.30 -18.32 15.80
N GLY A 438 -8.11 -18.49 15.21
CA GLY A 438 -7.62 -19.80 14.76
C GLY A 438 -8.15 -20.24 13.39
N THR A 439 -8.97 -19.43 12.71
CA THR A 439 -9.38 -19.67 11.32
C THR A 439 -8.78 -18.64 10.36
N GLU A 440 -8.85 -18.98 9.08
CA GLU A 440 -8.20 -18.24 8.00
C GLU A 440 -9.11 -17.19 7.34
N HIS A 441 -10.41 -17.49 7.25
CA HIS A 441 -11.34 -16.72 6.42
C HIS A 441 -12.35 -15.93 7.25
N TYR A 442 -12.73 -14.77 6.73
CA TYR A 442 -13.94 -14.07 7.16
C TYR A 442 -15.18 -14.78 6.63
N ASN A 443 -16.20 -14.93 7.48
CA ASN A 443 -17.53 -15.33 7.07
C ASN A 443 -18.57 -14.35 7.56
N LEU A 444 -19.77 -14.41 6.99
CA LEU A 444 -20.89 -13.58 7.39
C LEU A 444 -21.56 -14.14 8.65
N TYR A 445 -21.83 -13.27 9.61
CA TYR A 445 -22.54 -13.58 10.84
C TYR A 445 -23.63 -12.56 11.12
N GLU A 446 -24.65 -13.00 11.83
CA GLU A 446 -25.73 -12.16 12.35
C GLU A 446 -25.83 -12.35 13.88
N ILE A 447 -26.14 -11.28 14.61
CA ILE A 447 -26.37 -11.31 16.06
C ILE A 447 -27.51 -10.35 16.42
N ASN A 448 -28.23 -10.62 17.51
CA ASN A 448 -29.19 -9.67 18.06
C ASN A 448 -28.47 -8.45 18.67
N ALA A 449 -29.12 -7.29 18.67
CA ALA A 449 -28.58 -6.04 19.24
C ALA A 449 -28.37 -6.07 20.77
N ASP A 450 -28.92 -7.08 21.44
CA ASP A 450 -28.68 -7.39 22.86
C ASP A 450 -27.47 -8.32 23.09
N GLY A 451 -26.82 -8.81 22.03
CA GLY A 451 -25.67 -9.71 22.08
C GLY A 451 -26.03 -11.20 22.07
N THR A 452 -27.30 -11.56 21.96
CA THR A 452 -27.75 -12.97 21.89
C THR A 452 -27.86 -13.46 20.45
N GLY A 453 -28.06 -14.77 20.26
CA GLY A 453 -28.47 -15.33 18.95
C GLY A 453 -27.41 -15.27 17.84
N LEU A 454 -26.12 -15.30 18.18
CA LEU A 454 -25.04 -15.33 17.19
C LEU A 454 -25.19 -16.50 16.21
N ARG A 455 -25.34 -16.19 14.92
CA ARG A 455 -25.55 -17.15 13.83
C ARG A 455 -24.53 -16.95 12.72
N ARG A 456 -23.91 -18.03 12.25
CA ARG A 456 -23.03 -18.04 11.07
C ARG A 456 -23.89 -18.24 9.82
N LEU A 457 -23.74 -17.39 8.81
CA LEU A 457 -24.49 -17.45 7.54
C LEU A 457 -23.69 -18.13 6.43
N THR A 458 -22.38 -17.87 6.35
CA THR A 458 -21.52 -18.49 5.34
C THR A 458 -20.40 -19.33 5.96
N SER A 459 -19.96 -20.38 5.27
CA SER A 459 -18.96 -21.31 5.82
C SER A 459 -17.88 -21.79 4.85
N ALA A 460 -17.98 -21.40 3.58
CA ALA A 460 -17.01 -21.77 2.55
C ALA A 460 -15.60 -21.18 2.84
N PRO A 461 -14.51 -21.77 2.30
CA PRO A 461 -13.13 -21.35 2.54
C PRO A 461 -12.75 -20.11 1.70
N PHE A 462 -13.58 -19.09 1.78
CA PHE A 462 -13.43 -17.79 1.13
C PHE A 462 -13.69 -16.69 2.15
N ASP A 463 -13.07 -15.54 1.92
CA ASP A 463 -13.29 -14.35 2.71
C ASP A 463 -14.54 -13.64 2.19
N ASP A 464 -15.63 -13.73 2.97
CA ASP A 464 -16.86 -12.99 2.74
C ASP A 464 -16.84 -11.75 3.66
N ILE A 465 -16.81 -10.56 3.05
CA ILE A 465 -16.59 -9.26 3.72
C ILE A 465 -17.55 -8.18 3.19
N GLU A 466 -17.60 -7.04 3.89
CA GLU A 466 -18.35 -5.85 3.50
C GLU A 466 -19.83 -6.13 3.16
N PRO A 467 -20.57 -6.90 4.01
CA PRO A 467 -21.96 -7.22 3.75
C PRO A 467 -22.87 -6.01 3.96
N THR A 468 -24.05 -6.04 3.36
CA THR A 468 -25.17 -5.18 3.68
C THR A 468 -26.50 -5.84 3.33
N TYR A 469 -27.55 -5.47 4.04
CA TYR A 469 -28.90 -5.96 3.79
C TYR A 469 -29.51 -5.30 2.56
N LEU A 470 -30.27 -6.06 1.80
CA LEU A 470 -31.09 -5.61 0.68
C LEU A 470 -32.55 -5.39 1.13
N PRO A 471 -33.31 -4.51 0.45
CA PRO A 471 -34.68 -4.19 0.82
C PRO A 471 -35.66 -5.36 0.66
N ASP A 472 -35.31 -6.41 -0.06
CA ASP A 472 -36.06 -7.67 -0.17
C ASP A 472 -35.75 -8.66 0.97
N GLY A 473 -34.73 -8.40 1.79
CA GLY A 473 -34.30 -9.25 2.91
C GLY A 473 -33.04 -10.06 2.63
N ASP A 474 -32.57 -10.08 1.39
CA ASP A 474 -31.32 -10.73 1.00
C ASP A 474 -30.08 -9.96 1.48
N ILE A 475 -28.91 -10.51 1.23
CA ILE A 475 -27.62 -9.93 1.61
C ILE A 475 -26.75 -9.79 0.36
N VAL A 476 -26.14 -8.63 0.18
CA VAL A 476 -25.05 -8.40 -0.78
C VAL A 476 -23.74 -8.20 -0.03
N PHE A 477 -22.63 -8.70 -0.58
CA PHE A 477 -21.32 -8.68 0.07
C PHE A 477 -20.19 -8.88 -0.94
N SER A 478 -18.96 -8.53 -0.56
CA SER A 478 -17.75 -8.79 -1.36
C SER A 478 -17.14 -10.14 -0.96
N SER A 479 -16.69 -10.95 -1.94
CA SER A 479 -16.10 -12.27 -1.64
C SER A 479 -14.91 -12.65 -2.50
N SER A 480 -13.93 -13.30 -1.87
CA SER A 480 -12.74 -13.86 -2.54
C SER A 480 -12.99 -15.17 -3.29
N ARG A 481 -14.25 -15.66 -3.32
CA ARG A 481 -14.68 -16.83 -4.11
C ARG A 481 -14.58 -16.65 -5.63
N CYS A 482 -14.20 -15.47 -6.09
CA CYS A 482 -13.92 -15.17 -7.49
C CYS A 482 -12.57 -15.71 -7.99
N ASN A 483 -11.77 -16.36 -7.12
CA ASN A 483 -10.58 -17.15 -7.46
C ASN A 483 -9.53 -16.42 -8.30
N ARG A 484 -9.27 -15.14 -8.00
CA ARG A 484 -8.31 -14.32 -8.77
C ARG A 484 -7.45 -13.43 -7.87
N TRP A 485 -6.34 -12.94 -8.43
CA TRP A 485 -5.36 -12.06 -7.77
C TRP A 485 -5.32 -10.69 -8.43
N VAL A 486 -4.96 -9.67 -7.65
CA VAL A 486 -4.81 -8.29 -8.14
C VAL A 486 -3.78 -8.28 -9.26
N ASN A 487 -4.12 -7.73 -10.43
CA ASN A 487 -3.26 -7.87 -11.61
C ASN A 487 -1.91 -7.16 -11.44
N CYS A 488 -1.85 -6.16 -10.56
CA CYS A 488 -0.66 -5.37 -10.26
C CYS A 488 -0.09 -5.58 -8.85
N PHE A 489 -0.66 -6.45 -7.99
CA PHE A 489 -0.19 -6.65 -6.61
C PHE A 489 -0.36 -8.08 -6.08
N HIS A 490 0.20 -8.36 -4.90
CA HIS A 490 0.42 -9.72 -4.40
C HIS A 490 -0.76 -10.35 -3.65
N THR A 491 -1.92 -9.72 -3.63
CA THR A 491 -3.08 -10.09 -2.78
C THR A 491 -4.28 -10.57 -3.60
N GLN A 492 -5.17 -11.29 -2.94
CA GLN A 492 -6.39 -11.81 -3.54
C GLN A 492 -7.42 -10.69 -3.79
N VAL A 493 -8.29 -10.93 -4.77
CA VAL A 493 -9.40 -10.03 -5.13
C VAL A 493 -10.69 -10.48 -4.44
N ALA A 494 -11.58 -9.52 -4.15
CA ALA A 494 -12.97 -9.78 -3.77
C ALA A 494 -13.91 -8.93 -4.64
N ILE A 495 -15.02 -9.53 -5.08
CA ILE A 495 -16.04 -8.88 -5.93
C ILE A 495 -17.45 -9.13 -5.37
N LEU A 496 -18.48 -8.49 -5.93
CA LEU A 496 -19.84 -8.56 -5.39
C LEU A 496 -20.55 -9.90 -5.64
N TYR A 497 -21.16 -10.41 -4.58
CA TYR A 497 -22.07 -11.56 -4.55
C TYR A 497 -23.34 -11.20 -3.77
N ARG A 498 -24.41 -11.94 -4.05
CA ARG A 498 -25.67 -11.91 -3.29
C ARG A 498 -26.01 -13.30 -2.77
N CYS A 499 -26.63 -13.37 -1.61
CA CYS A 499 -27.21 -14.59 -1.04
C CYS A 499 -28.55 -14.28 -0.36
N ASP A 500 -29.29 -15.34 -0.06
CA ASP A 500 -30.52 -15.26 0.71
C ASP A 500 -30.22 -14.84 2.16
N ALA A 501 -31.26 -14.44 2.91
CA ALA A 501 -31.15 -14.02 4.31
C ALA A 501 -30.52 -15.06 5.26
N ASP A 502 -30.50 -16.34 4.87
CA ASP A 502 -29.88 -17.43 5.62
C ASP A 502 -28.44 -17.75 5.19
N GLY A 503 -27.93 -17.09 4.14
CA GLY A 503 -26.62 -17.35 3.55
C GLY A 503 -26.61 -18.37 2.40
N GLY A 504 -27.77 -18.94 2.06
CA GLY A 504 -27.96 -19.85 0.92
C GLY A 504 -27.94 -19.14 -0.45
N ASN A 505 -27.99 -19.92 -1.53
CA ASN A 505 -28.14 -19.43 -2.91
C ASN A 505 -27.18 -18.30 -3.31
N VAL A 506 -25.90 -18.45 -2.93
CA VAL A 506 -24.85 -17.49 -3.28
C VAL A 506 -24.68 -17.39 -4.80
N ARG A 507 -24.87 -16.18 -5.35
CA ARG A 507 -24.70 -15.86 -6.77
C ARG A 507 -23.82 -14.65 -7.00
N ILE A 508 -23.10 -14.67 -8.11
CA ILE A 508 -22.23 -13.58 -8.54
C ILE A 508 -23.05 -12.40 -9.07
N LEU A 509 -22.64 -11.16 -8.75
CA LEU A 509 -23.24 -9.94 -9.32
C LEU A 509 -22.31 -9.17 -10.25
N SER A 510 -21.00 -9.41 -10.15
CA SER A 510 -19.97 -8.69 -10.88
C SER A 510 -18.97 -9.65 -11.48
N SER A 511 -18.49 -9.38 -12.69
CA SER A 511 -17.41 -10.15 -13.32
C SER A 511 -16.05 -9.45 -13.26
N ASN A 512 -15.86 -8.51 -12.33
CA ASN A 512 -14.66 -7.68 -12.26
C ASN A 512 -13.38 -8.48 -12.08
N VAL A 513 -12.33 -8.12 -12.81
CA VAL A 513 -11.00 -8.76 -12.71
C VAL A 513 -10.19 -8.24 -11.52
N GLU A 514 -10.61 -7.11 -10.95
CA GLU A 514 -10.07 -6.45 -9.76
C GLU A 514 -11.15 -6.34 -8.68
N HIS A 515 -10.96 -5.48 -7.69
CA HIS A 515 -11.85 -5.36 -6.53
C HIS A 515 -13.16 -4.60 -6.78
N ASP A 516 -14.22 -5.09 -6.15
CA ASP A 516 -15.40 -4.31 -5.80
C ASP A 516 -15.50 -4.16 -4.28
N ASN A 517 -15.88 -2.97 -3.81
CA ASN A 517 -15.86 -2.63 -2.39
C ASN A 517 -17.07 -1.82 -1.94
N THR A 518 -17.38 -1.96 -0.65
CA THR A 518 -18.29 -1.12 0.13
C THR A 518 -19.66 -0.95 -0.53
N PRO A 519 -20.39 -2.04 -0.84
CA PRO A 519 -21.72 -1.94 -1.43
C PRO A 519 -22.72 -1.29 -0.46
N TRP A 520 -23.63 -0.47 -0.98
CA TRP A 520 -24.70 0.16 -0.20
C TRP A 520 -25.98 0.37 -1.03
N PRO A 521 -27.18 0.03 -0.52
CA PRO A 521 -28.44 0.31 -1.21
C PRO A 521 -28.75 1.81 -1.29
N LEU A 522 -28.99 2.29 -2.50
CA LEU A 522 -29.50 3.63 -2.77
C LEU A 522 -31.02 3.67 -2.53
N PRO A 523 -31.61 4.85 -2.23
CA PRO A 523 -33.04 5.00 -2.03
C PRO A 523 -33.89 4.46 -3.20
N ASP A 524 -33.38 4.56 -4.43
CA ASP A 524 -34.02 4.06 -5.65
C ASP A 524 -33.93 2.53 -5.85
N GLY A 525 -33.31 1.82 -4.92
CA GLY A 525 -33.16 0.36 -4.93
C GLY A 525 -31.91 -0.16 -5.63
N ARG A 526 -31.14 0.69 -6.33
CA ARG A 526 -29.85 0.28 -6.89
C ARG A 526 -28.81 0.11 -5.79
N LEU A 527 -27.72 -0.60 -6.09
CA LEU A 527 -26.54 -0.70 -5.24
C LEU A 527 -25.47 0.27 -5.71
N LEU A 528 -24.96 1.10 -4.81
CA LEU A 528 -23.76 1.91 -4.97
C LEU A 528 -22.55 1.13 -4.46
N TYR A 529 -21.43 1.14 -5.17
CA TYR A 529 -20.20 0.49 -4.75
C TYR A 529 -18.98 1.12 -5.41
N THR A 530 -17.79 0.82 -4.89
CA THR A 530 -16.53 1.17 -5.53
C THR A 530 -16.09 0.03 -6.45
N ARG A 531 -15.74 0.36 -7.69
CA ARG A 531 -15.13 -0.57 -8.65
C ARG A 531 -13.73 -0.10 -8.99
N TRP A 532 -12.75 -0.95 -8.74
CA TRP A 532 -11.41 -0.81 -9.30
C TRP A 532 -11.37 -1.55 -10.63
N GLU A 533 -10.93 -0.90 -11.71
CA GLU A 533 -10.60 -1.57 -12.98
C GLU A 533 -9.70 -0.68 -13.83
N TYR A 534 -8.85 -1.29 -14.65
CA TYR A 534 -7.87 -0.55 -15.44
C TYR A 534 -7.54 -1.19 -16.79
N VAL A 535 -8.59 -1.54 -17.56
CA VAL A 535 -8.42 -2.01 -18.94
C VAL A 535 -7.75 -0.91 -19.78
N ASP A 536 -6.53 -1.19 -20.26
CA ASP A 536 -5.67 -0.29 -21.03
C ASP A 536 -5.48 1.11 -20.44
N ARG A 537 -5.53 1.23 -19.12
CA ARG A 537 -5.33 2.48 -18.39
C ARG A 537 -4.51 2.25 -17.13
N SER A 538 -4.11 3.35 -16.49
CA SER A 538 -3.22 3.31 -15.32
C SER A 538 -3.86 2.58 -14.13
N GLN A 539 -3.26 1.48 -13.71
CA GLN A 539 -3.59 0.72 -12.50
C GLN A 539 -3.68 1.57 -11.22
N MET A 540 -2.94 2.69 -11.15
CA MET A 540 -2.87 3.52 -9.95
C MET A 540 -3.96 4.58 -9.86
N ALA A 541 -4.65 4.89 -10.97
CA ALA A 541 -5.39 6.14 -11.11
C ALA A 541 -6.91 5.99 -11.07
N PHE A 542 -7.47 4.80 -11.30
CA PHE A 542 -8.90 4.63 -11.58
C PHE A 542 -9.62 3.73 -10.57
N HIS A 543 -10.27 4.30 -9.56
CA HIS A 543 -11.08 3.58 -8.56
C HIS A 543 -12.30 4.42 -8.19
N HIS A 544 -13.47 4.01 -8.71
CA HIS A 544 -14.59 4.94 -8.89
C HIS A 544 -15.89 4.41 -8.34
N LEU A 545 -16.90 5.27 -8.24
CA LEU A 545 -18.23 4.91 -7.78
C LEU A 545 -19.07 4.41 -8.96
N TRP A 546 -19.71 3.27 -8.77
CA TRP A 546 -20.56 2.60 -9.74
C TRP A 546 -21.88 2.21 -9.10
N THR A 547 -22.88 1.99 -9.94
CA THR A 547 -24.16 1.41 -9.57
C THR A 547 -24.43 0.11 -10.30
N ILE A 548 -25.24 -0.75 -9.70
CA ILE A 548 -25.77 -1.98 -10.29
C ILE A 548 -27.14 -2.28 -9.66
N ASN A 549 -28.03 -3.00 -10.32
CA ASN A 549 -29.25 -3.48 -9.70
C ASN A 549 -28.94 -4.61 -8.69
N PRO A 550 -29.79 -4.87 -7.69
CA PRO A 550 -29.59 -5.96 -6.72
C PRO A 550 -29.55 -7.37 -7.32
N ASP A 551 -29.98 -7.53 -8.57
CA ASP A 551 -29.85 -8.79 -9.30
C ASP A 551 -28.57 -8.89 -10.13
N GLY A 552 -27.80 -7.80 -10.26
CA GLY A 552 -26.54 -7.67 -11.00
C GLY A 552 -26.68 -7.07 -12.41
N THR A 553 -27.90 -6.75 -12.86
CA THR A 553 -28.11 -6.06 -14.15
C THR A 553 -27.85 -4.55 -14.04
N GLY A 554 -27.75 -3.86 -15.19
CA GLY A 554 -27.76 -2.39 -15.22
C GLY A 554 -26.52 -1.74 -14.61
N GLN A 555 -25.35 -2.38 -14.73
CA GLN A 555 -24.09 -1.83 -14.25
C GLN A 555 -23.77 -0.49 -14.93
N MET A 556 -23.62 0.58 -14.15
CA MET A 556 -23.43 1.94 -14.65
C MET A 556 -22.47 2.75 -13.78
N VAL A 557 -21.73 3.69 -14.38
CA VAL A 557 -20.91 4.64 -13.61
C VAL A 557 -21.81 5.55 -12.78
N TYR A 558 -21.44 5.78 -11.53
CA TYR A 558 -22.09 6.78 -10.67
C TYR A 558 -21.30 8.07 -10.62
N PHE A 559 -20.00 7.99 -10.33
CA PHE A 559 -19.13 9.17 -10.28
C PHE A 559 -17.65 8.83 -10.46
N GLY A 560 -16.94 9.67 -11.19
CA GLY A 560 -15.50 9.82 -11.15
C GLY A 560 -14.70 9.00 -12.15
N ASN A 561 -15.33 8.27 -13.07
CA ASN A 561 -14.62 7.39 -14.01
C ASN A 561 -13.71 8.13 -15.00
N GLN A 562 -13.84 9.45 -15.13
CA GLN A 562 -12.91 10.33 -15.85
C GLN A 562 -12.00 11.19 -14.93
N HIS A 563 -11.98 10.93 -13.62
CA HIS A 563 -11.20 11.68 -12.63
C HIS A 563 -10.06 10.82 -12.07
N PRO A 564 -8.87 10.82 -12.71
CA PRO A 564 -7.74 10.00 -12.26
C PRO A 564 -7.12 10.52 -10.95
N GLY A 565 -6.47 9.62 -10.21
CA GLY A 565 -5.53 9.96 -9.14
C GLY A 565 -6.12 10.03 -7.73
N ARG A 566 -7.34 9.51 -7.53
CA ARG A 566 -7.98 9.32 -6.22
C ARG A 566 -8.71 7.97 -6.17
N VAL A 567 -8.97 7.48 -4.96
CA VAL A 567 -9.90 6.37 -4.70
C VAL A 567 -11.15 6.93 -4.07
N PHE A 568 -12.31 6.69 -4.67
CA PHE A 568 -13.62 7.07 -4.14
C PHE A 568 -14.27 5.84 -3.50
N ILE A 569 -14.52 5.86 -2.18
CA ILE A 569 -14.93 4.67 -1.41
C ILE A 569 -15.78 5.00 -0.18
N ASP A 570 -16.38 3.99 0.46
CA ASP A 570 -17.25 4.09 1.64
C ASP A 570 -18.53 4.92 1.43
N ALA A 571 -19.01 5.00 0.17
CA ALA A 571 -20.08 5.90 -0.21
C ALA A 571 -21.46 5.48 0.34
N LYS A 572 -22.25 6.44 0.85
CA LYS A 572 -23.59 6.22 1.42
C LYS A 572 -24.55 7.36 1.05
N PRO A 573 -25.85 7.07 0.81
CA PRO A 573 -26.85 8.08 0.53
C PRO A 573 -27.11 8.96 1.75
N ILE A 574 -27.23 10.27 1.51
CA ILE A 574 -27.61 11.25 2.51
C ILE A 574 -29.14 11.25 2.63
N PRO A 575 -29.71 10.97 3.82
CA PRO A 575 -31.15 10.86 4.00
C PRO A 575 -31.93 12.08 3.48
N GLY A 576 -33.06 11.84 2.79
CA GLY A 576 -33.92 12.91 2.28
C GLY A 576 -33.41 13.63 1.04
N THR A 577 -32.26 13.23 0.48
CA THR A 577 -31.65 13.86 -0.69
C THR A 577 -31.29 12.84 -1.78
N GLN A 578 -30.83 13.32 -2.93
CA GLN A 578 -30.20 12.50 -3.99
C GLN A 578 -28.66 12.46 -3.87
N LYS A 579 -28.09 13.03 -2.80
CA LYS A 579 -26.64 13.15 -2.61
C LYS A 579 -26.10 11.93 -1.88
N ILE A 580 -24.81 11.67 -2.02
CA ILE A 580 -24.07 10.68 -1.24
C ILE A 580 -22.93 11.38 -0.49
N VAL A 581 -22.48 10.79 0.61
CA VAL A 581 -21.19 11.10 1.24
C VAL A 581 -20.22 9.95 1.00
N ALA A 582 -18.95 10.24 0.74
CA ALA A 582 -17.91 9.25 0.50
C ALA A 582 -16.55 9.69 1.06
N SER A 583 -15.62 8.74 1.19
CA SER A 583 -14.20 8.99 1.46
C SER A 583 -13.42 9.12 0.15
N PHE A 584 -12.82 10.29 -0.07
CA PHE A 584 -11.96 10.59 -1.22
C PHE A 584 -10.50 10.43 -0.79
N CYS A 585 -9.97 9.23 -1.00
CA CYS A 585 -8.60 8.91 -0.63
C CYS A 585 -7.62 9.42 -1.71
N PRO A 586 -6.53 10.11 -1.32
CA PRO A 586 -5.59 10.68 -2.28
C PRO A 586 -4.70 9.60 -2.92
N GLY A 587 -4.30 9.82 -4.18
CA GLY A 587 -3.36 8.97 -4.90
C GLY A 587 -3.93 7.58 -5.16
N HIS A 588 -3.14 6.53 -4.92
CA HIS A 588 -3.55 5.13 -5.03
C HIS A 588 -4.26 4.61 -3.77
N GLY A 589 -4.92 5.51 -3.02
CA GLY A 589 -5.60 5.20 -1.78
C GLY A 589 -4.67 5.15 -0.56
N ARG A 590 -5.27 5.25 0.62
CA ARG A 590 -4.59 5.09 1.91
C ARG A 590 -5.19 3.92 2.66
N ARG A 591 -4.38 3.34 3.54
CA ARG A 591 -4.76 2.23 4.43
C ARG A 591 -6.11 2.52 5.12
N GLU A 592 -6.98 1.53 5.17
CA GLU A 592 -8.31 1.63 5.79
C GLU A 592 -9.15 2.82 5.30
N HIS A 593 -9.09 3.09 3.99
CA HIS A 593 -9.96 4.06 3.31
C HIS A 593 -9.85 5.51 3.85
N ALA A 594 -8.70 5.86 4.44
CA ALA A 594 -8.48 7.20 4.96
C ALA A 594 -8.43 8.25 3.84
N GLY A 595 -9.36 9.19 3.86
CA GLY A 595 -9.57 10.20 2.85
C GLY A 595 -10.21 11.47 3.39
N ALA A 596 -10.48 12.40 2.48
CA ALA A 596 -11.32 13.56 2.76
C ALA A 596 -12.79 13.15 2.66
N ILE A 597 -13.63 13.66 3.55
CA ILE A 597 -15.08 13.44 3.48
C ILE A 597 -15.63 14.36 2.41
N THR A 598 -16.34 13.78 1.45
CA THR A 598 -16.82 14.49 0.27
C THR A 598 -18.27 14.13 0.00
N ILE A 599 -19.09 15.15 -0.24
CA ILE A 599 -20.46 15.00 -0.71
C ILE A 599 -20.43 14.96 -2.24
N VAL A 600 -21.18 14.04 -2.85
CA VAL A 600 -21.34 13.94 -4.30
C VAL A 600 -22.81 13.99 -4.68
N THR A 601 -23.15 14.84 -5.64
CA THR A 601 -24.47 14.87 -6.29
C THR A 601 -24.42 14.23 -7.67
N PRO A 602 -25.37 13.36 -8.04
CA PRO A 602 -25.43 12.81 -9.39
C PRO A 602 -26.07 13.77 -10.40
N ALA A 603 -26.64 14.90 -9.95
CA ALA A 603 -27.51 15.76 -10.75
C ALA A 603 -26.83 16.36 -12.01
N SER A 604 -25.55 16.71 -11.91
CA SER A 604 -24.79 17.27 -13.04
C SER A 604 -24.14 16.21 -13.92
N GLY A 605 -24.20 14.93 -13.52
CA GLY A 605 -23.57 13.83 -14.23
C GLY A 605 -22.32 13.27 -13.54
N PRO A 606 -21.87 12.09 -13.97
CA PRO A 606 -20.85 11.30 -13.28
C PRO A 606 -19.42 11.84 -13.42
N ASP A 607 -19.18 12.77 -14.33
CA ASP A 607 -17.84 13.26 -14.66
C ASP A 607 -17.72 14.80 -14.52
N GLU A 608 -18.71 15.45 -13.90
CA GLU A 608 -18.70 16.90 -13.69
C GLU A 608 -18.00 17.28 -12.38
N PRO A 609 -16.97 18.15 -12.40
CA PRO A 609 -16.29 18.58 -11.18
C PRO A 609 -17.20 19.29 -10.16
N ALA A 610 -18.26 19.95 -10.62
CA ALA A 610 -19.24 20.59 -9.76
C ALA A 610 -20.09 19.59 -8.95
N SER A 611 -20.04 18.30 -9.31
CA SER A 611 -20.76 17.25 -8.58
C SER A 611 -20.14 16.91 -7.23
N GLU A 612 -18.89 17.31 -6.93
CA GLU A 612 -18.22 17.04 -5.65
C GLU A 612 -18.09 18.28 -4.76
N THR A 613 -18.33 18.13 -3.46
CA THR A 613 -18.07 19.15 -2.43
C THR A 613 -17.30 18.53 -1.27
N CYS A 614 -16.05 18.97 -1.11
CA CYS A 614 -15.16 18.46 -0.08
C CYS A 614 -15.47 19.13 1.27
N VAL A 615 -15.92 18.35 2.24
CA VAL A 615 -16.29 18.81 3.59
C VAL A 615 -15.04 19.22 4.37
N ASN A 616 -13.92 18.53 4.17
CA ASN A 616 -12.69 18.78 4.92
C ASN A 616 -11.42 18.54 4.08
N LYS A 617 -10.37 19.34 4.30
CA LYS A 617 -9.13 19.24 3.50
C LYS A 617 -8.20 18.09 3.92
N GLU A 618 -8.21 17.69 5.18
CA GLU A 618 -7.29 16.68 5.72
C GLU A 618 -7.72 15.24 5.36
N PRO A 619 -6.93 14.47 4.60
CA PRO A 619 -7.32 13.12 4.19
C PRO A 619 -6.97 12.06 5.25
N VAL A 620 -7.57 12.18 6.43
CA VAL A 620 -7.30 11.36 7.62
C VAL A 620 -8.57 10.72 8.21
N PHE A 621 -9.73 10.98 7.60
CA PHE A 621 -11.01 10.47 8.07
C PHE A 621 -11.45 9.27 7.24
N ARG A 622 -12.29 8.43 7.81
CA ARG A 622 -12.83 7.23 7.16
C ARG A 622 -14.21 6.89 7.70
N ASP A 623 -14.83 5.90 7.08
CA ASP A 623 -16.12 5.34 7.47
C ASP A 623 -17.25 6.38 7.65
N PRO A 624 -17.43 7.35 6.72
CA PRO A 624 -18.49 8.34 6.87
C PRO A 624 -19.87 7.65 6.93
N TYR A 625 -20.70 8.09 7.86
CA TYR A 625 -22.11 7.74 7.95
C TYR A 625 -22.96 9.02 8.03
N PRO A 626 -23.83 9.27 7.06
CA PRO A 626 -24.61 10.51 7.01
C PRO A 626 -25.78 10.49 8.01
N ILE A 627 -25.95 11.60 8.72
CA ILE A 627 -27.11 11.89 9.55
C ILE A 627 -28.04 12.85 8.78
N SER A 628 -27.45 13.94 8.28
CA SER A 628 -28.06 14.91 7.36
C SER A 628 -27.02 15.38 6.34
N GLU A 629 -27.34 16.37 5.51
CA GLU A 629 -26.38 16.95 4.54
C GLU A 629 -25.20 17.66 5.22
N ASP A 630 -25.40 18.18 6.43
CA ASP A 630 -24.40 18.95 7.16
C ASP A 630 -23.88 18.24 8.41
N LEU A 631 -24.17 16.94 8.56
CA LEU A 631 -23.83 16.20 9.77
C LEU A 631 -23.53 14.71 9.51
N PHE A 632 -22.35 14.27 9.96
CA PHE A 632 -21.80 12.95 9.70
C PHE A 632 -21.18 12.32 10.96
N LEU A 633 -21.32 11.01 11.12
CA LEU A 633 -20.38 10.24 11.94
C LEU A 633 -19.15 9.94 11.10
N VAL A 634 -17.96 10.12 11.68
CA VAL A 634 -16.68 9.84 11.02
C VAL A 634 -15.70 9.23 12.01
N VAL A 635 -14.69 8.54 11.49
CA VAL A 635 -13.65 7.93 12.31
C VAL A 635 -12.30 8.53 11.97
N ARG A 636 -11.46 8.70 13.00
CA ARG A 636 -10.03 8.99 12.86
C ARG A 636 -9.24 8.13 13.84
N ASP A 637 -8.52 7.14 13.33
CA ASP A 637 -7.72 6.20 14.12
C ASP A 637 -8.56 5.55 15.23
N GLU A 638 -8.24 5.79 16.51
CA GLU A 638 -8.97 5.24 17.67
C GLU A 638 -10.21 6.06 18.07
N LYS A 639 -10.57 7.09 17.30
CA LYS A 639 -11.61 8.06 17.67
C LYS A 639 -12.87 7.91 16.82
N LEU A 640 -14.02 7.88 17.50
CA LEU A 640 -15.32 8.10 16.92
C LEU A 640 -15.68 9.57 17.07
N LEU A 641 -16.03 10.22 15.97
CA LEU A 641 -16.26 11.66 15.88
C LEU A 641 -17.61 11.94 15.22
N VAL A 642 -18.17 13.10 15.55
CA VAL A 642 -19.17 13.78 14.72
C VAL A 642 -18.48 14.90 13.95
N MET A 643 -18.80 15.05 12.67
CA MET A 643 -18.30 16.08 11.77
C MET A 643 -19.47 16.86 11.18
N ASN A 644 -19.37 18.18 11.10
CA ASN A 644 -20.35 19.02 10.41
C ASN A 644 -19.96 19.31 8.94
N GLY A 645 -20.82 20.00 8.20
CA GLY A 645 -20.62 20.39 6.78
C GLY A 645 -19.40 21.27 6.49
N ASP A 646 -18.80 21.91 7.51
CA ASP A 646 -17.57 22.70 7.40
C ASP A 646 -16.31 21.90 7.81
N GLY A 647 -16.48 20.61 8.15
CA GLY A 647 -15.38 19.73 8.57
C GLY A 647 -14.98 19.87 10.04
N ALA A 648 -15.69 20.67 10.83
CA ALA A 648 -15.43 20.77 12.27
C ALA A 648 -15.85 19.47 12.96
N CYS A 649 -14.96 18.94 13.80
CA CYS A 649 -15.14 17.65 14.44
C CYS A 649 -15.29 17.76 15.96
N GLN A 650 -15.99 16.78 16.52
CA GLN A 650 -16.26 16.63 17.94
C GLN A 650 -16.10 15.15 18.35
N GLU A 651 -15.26 14.86 19.35
CA GLU A 651 -14.98 13.48 19.82
C GLU A 651 -16.15 12.96 20.65
N LEU A 652 -16.69 11.80 20.26
CA LEU A 652 -17.73 11.08 21.02
C LEU A 652 -17.11 10.03 21.93
N TYR A 653 -16.15 9.28 21.39
CA TYR A 653 -15.53 8.18 22.10
C TYR A 653 -14.13 7.89 21.54
N ARG A 654 -13.30 7.31 22.40
CA ARG A 654 -11.96 6.84 22.06
C ARG A 654 -11.73 5.44 22.60
N ALA A 655 -11.35 4.53 21.70
CA ALA A 655 -11.00 3.16 22.05
C ALA A 655 -9.49 3.00 22.28
N GLU A 656 -9.10 1.79 22.69
CA GLU A 656 -7.70 1.37 22.87
C GLU A 656 -6.98 1.09 21.55
N ARG A 657 -7.74 0.91 20.46
CA ARG A 657 -7.28 0.62 19.10
C ARG A 657 -8.19 1.31 18.09
N HIS A 658 -7.88 1.13 16.81
CA HIS A 658 -8.63 1.74 15.72
C HIS A 658 -10.11 1.35 15.74
N ILE A 659 -10.98 2.36 15.71
CA ILE A 659 -12.43 2.20 15.55
C ILE A 659 -12.73 2.07 14.06
N HIS A 660 -13.78 1.33 13.70
CA HIS A 660 -14.24 1.18 12.33
C HIS A 660 -15.77 1.14 12.26
N GLU A 661 -16.29 1.78 11.21
CA GLU A 661 -17.65 1.59 10.68
C GLU A 661 -18.78 1.79 11.70
N PRO A 662 -18.90 2.97 12.32
CA PRO A 662 -19.99 3.25 13.24
C PRO A 662 -21.34 3.18 12.51
N ARG A 663 -22.33 2.53 13.15
CA ARG A 663 -23.73 2.43 12.69
C ARG A 663 -24.69 2.73 13.83
N PRO A 664 -25.68 3.63 13.63
CA PRO A 664 -26.73 3.84 14.62
C PRO A 664 -27.64 2.60 14.73
N LEU A 665 -27.90 2.13 15.94
CA LEU A 665 -28.85 1.05 16.21
C LEU A 665 -30.27 1.62 16.27
N ARG A 666 -30.98 1.58 15.13
CA ARG A 666 -32.37 2.06 15.00
C ARG A 666 -33.10 1.34 13.87
N PRO A 667 -34.44 1.29 13.90
CA PRO A 667 -35.22 0.92 12.74
C PRO A 667 -35.05 1.95 11.61
N ARG A 668 -35.09 1.49 10.36
CA ARG A 668 -35.01 2.33 9.16
C ARG A 668 -35.96 1.82 8.08
N ARG A 669 -36.41 2.73 7.22
CA ARG A 669 -37.27 2.38 6.07
C ARG A 669 -36.48 1.54 5.06
N ARG A 670 -37.17 0.59 4.42
CA ARG A 670 -36.63 -0.17 3.29
C ARG A 670 -36.59 0.71 2.05
N GLU A 671 -35.51 0.61 1.28
CA GLU A 671 -35.41 1.20 -0.06
C GLU A 671 -36.36 0.49 -1.03
N HIS A 672 -36.49 1.03 -2.25
CA HIS A 672 -37.29 0.37 -3.29
C HIS A 672 -36.73 -1.00 -3.67
N VAL A 673 -37.60 -1.99 -3.85
CA VAL A 673 -37.22 -3.32 -4.36
C VAL A 673 -37.29 -3.29 -5.89
N ILE A 674 -36.16 -3.54 -6.56
CA ILE A 674 -36.09 -3.67 -8.02
C ILE A 674 -36.34 -5.14 -8.40
N PRO A 675 -37.36 -5.45 -9.22
CA PRO A 675 -37.60 -6.81 -9.71
C PRO A 675 -36.42 -7.33 -10.55
N SER A 676 -36.14 -8.63 -10.46
CA SER A 676 -35.08 -9.21 -11.27
C SER A 676 -35.45 -9.23 -12.76
N ARG A 677 -34.46 -8.94 -13.60
CA ARG A 677 -34.52 -8.96 -15.06
C ARG A 677 -33.66 -10.08 -15.66
N THR A 678 -33.17 -10.98 -14.81
CA THR A 678 -32.29 -12.09 -15.20
C THR A 678 -33.09 -13.34 -15.60
N SER A 679 -32.51 -14.13 -16.50
CA SER A 679 -33.00 -15.43 -16.93
C SER A 679 -31.85 -16.43 -16.91
N TRP A 680 -31.72 -17.16 -15.80
CA TRP A 680 -30.58 -18.04 -15.51
C TRP A 680 -30.48 -19.28 -16.41
N VAL A 681 -31.51 -19.58 -17.22
CA VAL A 681 -31.46 -20.61 -18.27
C VAL A 681 -30.71 -20.15 -19.53
N LYS A 682 -30.50 -18.84 -19.72
CA LYS A 682 -29.75 -18.29 -20.85
C LYS A 682 -28.26 -18.26 -20.53
N THR A 683 -27.41 -18.34 -21.57
CA THR A 683 -25.94 -18.26 -21.43
C THR A 683 -25.35 -16.93 -21.91
N HIS A 684 -26.21 -16.01 -22.34
CA HIS A 684 -25.83 -14.75 -22.97
C HIS A 684 -26.77 -13.62 -22.53
N GLY A 685 -26.29 -12.39 -22.70
CA GLY A 685 -27.12 -11.18 -22.74
C GLY A 685 -27.05 -10.52 -24.13
N GLN A 686 -27.81 -9.46 -24.30
CA GLN A 686 -27.93 -8.71 -25.55
C GLN A 686 -27.44 -7.27 -25.35
N LEU A 687 -26.66 -6.79 -26.32
CA LEU A 687 -26.23 -5.40 -26.41
C LEU A 687 -26.83 -4.70 -27.63
N VAL A 688 -27.31 -3.48 -27.40
CA VAL A 688 -27.80 -2.59 -28.47
C VAL A 688 -27.04 -1.27 -28.40
N LEU A 689 -26.32 -0.94 -29.47
CA LEU A 689 -25.61 0.32 -29.65
C LEU A 689 -26.34 1.17 -30.68
N GLN A 690 -26.65 2.42 -30.34
CA GLN A 690 -27.45 3.30 -31.19
C GLN A 690 -26.66 3.93 -32.34
N ASP A 691 -25.50 4.54 -32.05
CA ASP A 691 -24.57 5.09 -33.05
C ASP A 691 -23.13 5.10 -32.51
N VAL A 692 -22.29 4.20 -33.01
CA VAL A 692 -20.89 4.05 -32.58
C VAL A 692 -20.04 5.32 -32.77
N THR A 693 -20.48 6.27 -33.61
CA THR A 693 -19.71 7.50 -33.90
C THR A 693 -19.98 8.64 -32.92
N VAL A 694 -21.03 8.52 -32.11
CA VAL A 694 -21.34 9.46 -31.02
C VAL A 694 -20.54 9.05 -29.79
N GLY A 695 -19.92 9.99 -29.08
CA GLY A 695 -19.12 9.64 -27.90
C GLY A 695 -18.04 10.65 -27.56
N ARG A 696 -17.29 10.38 -26.49
CA ARG A 696 -16.17 11.23 -26.05
C ARG A 696 -14.92 11.02 -26.88
N ASN A 697 -14.25 12.12 -27.23
CA ASN A 697 -13.02 12.13 -28.02
C ASN A 697 -13.18 11.28 -29.30
N MET A 698 -14.20 11.59 -30.10
CA MET A 698 -14.56 10.91 -31.35
C MET A 698 -14.32 11.78 -32.59
N GLU A 699 -13.61 12.91 -32.44
CA GLU A 699 -13.32 13.84 -33.51
C GLU A 699 -12.62 13.12 -34.68
N GLY A 700 -13.11 13.37 -35.90
CA GLY A 700 -12.56 12.77 -37.12
C GLY A 700 -12.98 11.32 -37.39
N VAL A 701 -13.95 10.77 -36.66
CA VAL A 701 -14.62 9.50 -37.02
C VAL A 701 -15.88 9.82 -37.82
N LYS A 702 -16.03 9.24 -39.01
CA LYS A 702 -17.18 9.51 -39.89
C LYS A 702 -18.25 8.42 -39.76
N LYS A 703 -19.52 8.80 -39.96
CA LYS A 703 -20.62 7.84 -40.07
C LYS A 703 -20.36 6.83 -41.19
N GLY A 704 -20.61 5.56 -40.91
CA GLY A 704 -20.31 4.45 -41.82
C GLY A 704 -18.83 4.08 -41.96
N GLU A 705 -17.90 4.77 -41.29
CA GLU A 705 -16.48 4.39 -41.28
C GLU A 705 -16.24 3.08 -40.52
N ILE A 706 -16.88 2.96 -39.36
CA ILE A 706 -16.80 1.77 -38.49
C ILE A 706 -17.70 0.69 -39.08
N LYS A 707 -17.12 -0.49 -39.34
CA LYS A 707 -17.80 -1.62 -39.98
C LYS A 707 -18.05 -2.79 -39.03
N LYS A 708 -17.20 -2.93 -38.01
CA LYS A 708 -17.26 -4.04 -37.06
C LYS A 708 -16.87 -3.56 -35.67
N LEU A 709 -17.36 -4.27 -34.66
CA LEU A 709 -16.78 -4.26 -33.32
C LEU A 709 -16.02 -5.56 -33.12
N LEU A 710 -14.74 -5.47 -32.74
CA LEU A 710 -14.00 -6.57 -32.15
C LEU A 710 -14.46 -6.74 -30.70
N VAL A 711 -14.84 -7.95 -30.34
CA VAL A 711 -15.22 -8.30 -28.97
C VAL A 711 -14.05 -8.98 -28.29
N LEU A 712 -13.54 -8.35 -27.24
CA LEU A 712 -12.43 -8.84 -26.42
C LEU A 712 -12.93 -9.11 -25.00
N GLU A 713 -12.30 -10.06 -24.32
CA GLU A 713 -12.56 -10.38 -22.91
C GLU A 713 -11.29 -10.20 -22.08
N SER A 714 -11.39 -9.53 -20.93
CA SER A 714 -10.29 -9.45 -19.97
C SER A 714 -10.24 -10.68 -19.08
N LEU A 715 -9.08 -11.35 -19.00
CA LEU A 715 -8.97 -12.66 -18.35
C LEU A 715 -8.46 -12.55 -16.91
N PRO A 716 -9.22 -13.02 -15.89
CA PRO A 716 -8.78 -12.98 -14.49
C PRO A 716 -7.42 -13.64 -14.29
N LYS A 717 -6.55 -13.03 -13.49
CA LYS A 717 -5.21 -13.56 -13.19
C LYS A 717 -5.26 -14.58 -12.05
N SER A 718 -4.76 -15.78 -12.33
CA SER A 718 -4.79 -16.92 -11.40
C SER A 718 -3.75 -16.83 -10.27
N VAL A 719 -2.63 -16.12 -10.51
CA VAL A 719 -1.54 -15.85 -9.56
C VAL A 719 -0.83 -14.54 -9.88
N ASN A 720 -0.29 -13.82 -8.88
CA ASN A 720 0.58 -12.67 -9.14
C ASN A 720 1.76 -12.56 -8.15
N HIS A 721 2.90 -12.11 -8.67
CA HIS A 721 4.17 -12.08 -7.94
C HIS A 721 4.90 -10.74 -8.03
N SER A 722 4.26 -9.68 -8.54
CA SER A 722 4.93 -8.39 -8.62
C SER A 722 3.99 -7.18 -8.65
N GLY A 723 4.54 -6.03 -8.27
CA GLY A 723 3.99 -4.69 -8.46
C GLY A 723 3.82 -4.24 -9.93
N GLY A 724 3.74 -5.16 -10.89
CA GLY A 724 3.87 -4.91 -12.33
C GLY A 724 3.41 -6.10 -13.19
N PRO A 725 3.44 -5.99 -14.52
CA PRO A 725 2.91 -7.03 -15.44
C PRO A 725 3.80 -8.28 -15.56
N ASP A 726 4.84 -8.40 -14.75
CA ASP A 726 5.84 -9.47 -14.84
C ASP A 726 6.47 -9.71 -16.23
N ILE A 727 6.45 -10.95 -16.72
CA ILE A 727 6.83 -11.38 -18.06
C ILE A 727 5.68 -11.24 -19.07
N LEU A 728 4.45 -10.92 -18.64
CA LEU A 728 3.30 -10.75 -19.54
C LEU A 728 3.54 -9.61 -20.51
N SER A 729 4.09 -8.48 -20.05
CA SER A 729 4.43 -7.35 -20.91
C SER A 729 5.53 -6.48 -20.29
N SER A 730 6.07 -5.52 -21.06
CA SER A 730 6.95 -4.48 -20.52
C SER A 730 6.20 -3.16 -20.31
N LEU A 731 5.20 -3.16 -19.43
CA LEU A 731 4.29 -2.04 -19.07
C LEU A 731 3.31 -1.64 -20.19
N GLY A 732 2.93 -2.62 -21.00
CA GLY A 732 1.71 -2.56 -21.80
C GLY A 732 0.57 -3.04 -20.92
N THR A 733 -0.02 -4.18 -21.28
CA THR A 733 -1.08 -4.80 -20.50
C THR A 733 -0.58 -5.46 -19.20
N PHE A 734 -1.43 -5.47 -18.16
CA PHE A 734 -1.27 -6.19 -16.90
C PHE A 734 -2.05 -7.50 -16.86
N THR A 735 -2.93 -7.72 -17.84
CA THR A 735 -3.94 -8.77 -17.88
C THR A 735 -3.97 -9.37 -19.28
N LEU A 736 -4.17 -10.68 -19.39
CA LEU A 736 -4.36 -11.31 -20.69
C LEU A 736 -5.75 -10.99 -21.23
N GLU A 737 -5.87 -10.96 -22.55
CA GLU A 737 -7.14 -10.72 -23.23
C GLU A 737 -7.40 -11.87 -24.21
N ARG A 738 -8.66 -12.28 -24.29
CA ARG A 738 -9.16 -13.28 -25.24
C ARG A 738 -9.90 -12.58 -26.38
N VAL A 739 -9.61 -12.97 -27.61
CA VAL A 739 -10.37 -12.55 -28.79
C VAL A 739 -11.58 -13.46 -28.96
N LEU A 740 -12.80 -12.90 -28.83
CA LEU A 740 -14.03 -13.67 -29.08
C LEU A 740 -14.43 -13.65 -30.54
N GLY A 741 -14.08 -12.59 -31.28
CA GLY A 741 -14.41 -12.41 -32.69
C GLY A 741 -15.00 -11.05 -32.98
N THR A 742 -15.71 -10.92 -34.10
CA THR A 742 -16.32 -9.65 -34.54
C THR A 742 -17.83 -9.71 -34.64
N VAL A 743 -18.46 -8.54 -34.52
CA VAL A 743 -19.88 -8.33 -34.83
C VAL A 743 -20.03 -7.15 -35.79
N PRO A 744 -21.02 -7.19 -36.71
CA PRO A 744 -21.21 -6.12 -37.69
C PRO A 744 -21.77 -4.84 -37.07
N VAL A 745 -21.39 -3.71 -37.66
CA VAL A 745 -21.97 -2.38 -37.41
C VAL A 745 -22.64 -1.91 -38.69
N GLU A 746 -23.89 -1.47 -38.58
CA GLU A 746 -24.69 -1.02 -39.71
C GLU A 746 -24.21 0.35 -40.24
N PRO A 747 -24.56 0.74 -41.49
CA PRO A 747 -24.19 2.03 -42.05
C PRO A 747 -24.65 3.23 -41.21
N ASP A 748 -25.75 3.07 -40.46
CA ASP A 748 -26.27 4.10 -39.55
C ASP A 748 -25.49 4.21 -38.21
N GLY A 749 -24.46 3.38 -38.02
CA GLY A 749 -23.63 3.31 -36.81
C GLY A 749 -24.18 2.38 -35.73
N SER A 750 -25.36 1.78 -35.93
CA SER A 750 -26.00 0.92 -34.93
C SER A 750 -25.43 -0.50 -34.93
N ALA A 751 -25.51 -1.17 -33.78
CA ALA A 751 -25.17 -2.59 -33.65
C ALA A 751 -26.11 -3.29 -32.65
N ASN A 752 -26.43 -4.55 -32.92
CA ASN A 752 -27.30 -5.38 -32.09
C ASN A 752 -26.75 -6.80 -32.08
N PHE A 753 -26.28 -7.27 -30.92
CA PHE A 753 -25.55 -8.54 -30.84
C PHE A 753 -25.59 -9.18 -29.45
N LEU A 754 -25.30 -10.48 -29.42
CA LEU A 754 -25.21 -11.26 -28.18
C LEU A 754 -23.78 -11.31 -27.66
N ILE A 755 -23.62 -11.22 -26.35
CA ILE A 755 -22.34 -11.44 -25.65
C ILE A 755 -22.53 -12.47 -24.54
N PRO A 756 -21.49 -13.24 -24.19
CA PRO A 756 -21.63 -14.25 -23.16
C PRO A 756 -21.82 -13.60 -21.78
N ALA A 757 -22.70 -14.20 -20.97
CA ALA A 757 -23.04 -13.67 -19.65
C ALA A 757 -21.90 -13.88 -18.64
N ASN A 758 -21.86 -13.05 -17.59
CA ASN A 758 -20.90 -13.10 -16.48
C ASN A 758 -19.43 -12.97 -16.89
N ARG A 759 -19.15 -12.29 -18.01
CA ARG A 759 -17.79 -12.10 -18.55
C ARG A 759 -17.48 -10.63 -18.79
N PRO A 760 -16.28 -10.14 -18.39
CA PRO A 760 -15.87 -8.75 -18.59
C PRO A 760 -15.41 -8.54 -20.03
N VAL A 761 -16.34 -8.11 -20.89
CA VAL A 761 -16.08 -7.87 -22.32
C VAL A 761 -15.94 -6.39 -22.63
N PHE A 762 -15.18 -6.07 -23.67
CA PHE A 762 -14.99 -4.72 -24.14
C PHE A 762 -14.72 -4.71 -25.65
N PHE A 763 -14.82 -3.52 -26.25
CA PHE A 763 -14.93 -3.40 -27.71
C PHE A 763 -13.83 -2.56 -28.33
N VAL A 764 -13.43 -2.96 -29.54
CA VAL A 764 -12.63 -2.13 -30.46
C VAL A 764 -13.46 -1.86 -31.71
N ALA A 765 -13.71 -0.59 -32.00
CA ALA A 765 -14.33 -0.17 -33.25
C ALA A 765 -13.30 -0.31 -34.39
N LEU A 766 -13.67 -1.05 -35.43
CA LEU A 766 -12.81 -1.35 -36.58
C LEU A 766 -13.35 -0.68 -37.86
N ASN A 767 -12.44 -0.17 -38.68
CA ASN A 767 -12.80 0.35 -40.01
C ASN A 767 -12.93 -0.79 -41.04
N LYS A 768 -13.15 -0.42 -42.32
CA LYS A 768 -13.27 -1.38 -43.44
C LYS A 768 -12.04 -2.27 -43.67
N ASP A 769 -10.87 -1.84 -43.22
CA ASP A 769 -9.59 -2.56 -43.35
C ASP A 769 -9.26 -3.34 -42.07
N ASP A 770 -10.25 -3.53 -41.19
CA ASP A 770 -10.16 -4.10 -39.84
C ASP A 770 -9.15 -3.37 -38.92
N LEU A 771 -8.74 -2.13 -39.22
CA LEU A 771 -7.84 -1.36 -38.35
C LEU A 771 -8.60 -0.68 -37.21
N SER A 772 -8.01 -0.67 -36.01
CA SER A 772 -8.60 -0.03 -34.84
C SER A 772 -8.80 1.48 -35.04
N VAL A 773 -10.04 1.92 -34.84
CA VAL A 773 -10.44 3.32 -34.82
C VAL A 773 -10.50 3.82 -33.39
N LYS A 774 -11.25 3.16 -32.52
CA LYS A 774 -11.43 3.55 -31.11
C LYS A 774 -11.55 2.30 -30.26
N ARG A 775 -11.04 2.36 -29.04
CA ARG A 775 -11.04 1.24 -28.09
C ARG A 775 -11.68 1.66 -26.78
N MET A 776 -12.54 0.79 -26.26
CA MET A 776 -13.11 0.91 -24.92
C MET A 776 -12.02 0.68 -23.86
N GLN A 777 -11.76 1.67 -23.00
CA GLN A 777 -10.79 1.60 -21.89
C GLN A 777 -11.51 1.39 -20.55
N SER A 778 -12.34 0.36 -20.54
CA SER A 778 -13.14 -0.17 -19.43
C SER A 778 -13.70 -1.52 -19.91
N PHE A 779 -14.59 -2.15 -19.15
CA PHE A 779 -15.34 -3.32 -19.61
C PHE A 779 -16.83 -3.22 -19.22
N VAL A 780 -17.66 -3.90 -19.99
CA VAL A 780 -19.07 -4.18 -19.68
C VAL A 780 -19.23 -5.67 -19.39
N SER A 781 -20.21 -6.01 -18.57
CA SER A 781 -20.67 -7.38 -18.37
C SER A 781 -22.19 -7.37 -18.37
N VAL A 782 -22.78 -8.47 -18.81
CA VAL A 782 -24.22 -8.70 -18.76
C VAL A 782 -24.52 -9.96 -17.96
N LEU A 783 -25.65 -9.97 -17.29
CA LEU A 783 -26.18 -11.18 -16.68
C LEU A 783 -26.95 -12.03 -17.69
N PRO A 784 -27.19 -13.32 -17.36
CA PRO A 784 -28.04 -14.19 -18.17
C PRO A 784 -29.37 -13.55 -18.54
N GLY A 785 -29.64 -13.40 -19.84
CA GLY A 785 -30.88 -12.85 -20.37
C GLY A 785 -31.04 -11.34 -20.28
N GLU A 786 -30.06 -10.61 -19.74
CA GLU A 786 -30.08 -9.14 -19.69
C GLU A 786 -30.00 -8.54 -21.10
N THR A 787 -30.81 -7.51 -21.35
CA THR A 787 -30.64 -6.61 -22.49
C THR A 787 -30.22 -5.24 -21.98
N THR A 788 -29.09 -4.74 -22.46
CA THR A 788 -28.59 -3.40 -22.12
C THR A 788 -28.20 -2.62 -23.39
N SER A 789 -28.28 -1.29 -23.32
CA SER A 789 -28.05 -0.43 -24.47
C SER A 789 -27.15 0.77 -24.13
N CYS A 790 -26.49 1.30 -25.16
CA CYS A 790 -25.77 2.57 -25.08
C CYS A 790 -26.05 3.43 -26.31
N VAL A 791 -25.95 4.75 -26.13
CA VAL A 791 -26.13 5.70 -27.24
C VAL A 791 -24.92 5.65 -28.16
N GLY A 792 -23.71 5.63 -27.58
CA GLY A 792 -22.48 5.75 -28.35
C GLY A 792 -21.26 5.12 -27.69
N CYS A 793 -20.07 5.47 -28.19
CA CYS A 793 -18.79 5.04 -27.65
C CYS A 793 -18.36 5.97 -26.51
N HIS A 794 -18.72 5.62 -25.27
CA HIS A 794 -18.47 6.45 -24.08
C HIS A 794 -19.16 7.84 -24.17
N GLU A 795 -20.42 7.87 -24.57
CA GLU A 795 -21.24 9.09 -24.58
C GLU A 795 -21.29 9.78 -23.21
N SER A 796 -21.57 11.09 -23.22
CA SER A 796 -21.91 11.78 -21.99
C SER A 796 -23.23 11.21 -21.44
N ARG A 797 -23.25 10.87 -20.16
CA ARG A 797 -24.43 10.24 -19.54
C ARG A 797 -25.52 11.23 -19.14
N VAL A 798 -25.29 12.53 -19.39
CA VAL A 798 -26.29 13.59 -19.23
C VAL A 798 -26.87 14.06 -20.56
N GLU A 799 -26.35 13.56 -21.68
CA GLU A 799 -26.90 13.85 -22.99
C GLU A 799 -28.09 12.93 -23.25
N ALA A 800 -29.24 13.54 -23.56
CA ALA A 800 -30.37 12.79 -24.09
C ALA A 800 -29.99 12.25 -25.47
N PRO A 801 -30.43 11.03 -25.85
CA PRO A 801 -30.34 10.58 -27.23
C PRO A 801 -31.01 11.62 -28.13
N ALA A 802 -30.34 12.00 -29.24
CA ALA A 802 -30.94 12.92 -30.19
C ALA A 802 -32.31 12.38 -30.63
N PRO A 803 -33.38 13.20 -30.61
CA PRO A 803 -34.70 12.76 -31.03
C PRO A 803 -34.63 12.37 -32.49
N ARG A 804 -34.67 11.07 -32.76
CA ARG A 804 -35.00 10.57 -34.09
C ARG A 804 -36.49 10.85 -34.23
N GLY A 805 -36.89 11.68 -35.20
CA GLY A 805 -38.31 11.92 -35.51
C GLY A 805 -39.03 10.62 -35.94
N MET A 806 -40.07 10.70 -36.78
CA MET A 806 -40.71 9.53 -37.43
C MET A 806 -39.78 8.75 -38.39
N GLY A 807 -38.46 8.71 -38.13
CA GLY A 807 -37.48 7.96 -38.89
C GLY A 807 -37.50 6.45 -38.56
N PRO A 808 -36.85 5.62 -39.40
CA PRO A 808 -36.90 4.17 -39.28
C PRO A 808 -36.25 3.66 -37.99
N VAL A 809 -36.78 2.52 -37.51
CA VAL A 809 -36.19 1.67 -36.46
C VAL A 809 -34.68 1.48 -36.75
N LEU A 810 -33.83 1.50 -35.72
CA LEU A 810 -32.38 1.23 -35.83
C LEU A 810 -32.13 0.09 -36.81
N ALA A 811 -31.25 0.28 -37.80
CA ALA A 811 -31.02 -0.73 -38.83
C ALA A 811 -30.67 -2.09 -38.18
N ALA A 812 -29.86 -2.07 -37.12
CA ALA A 812 -29.48 -3.28 -36.39
C ALA A 812 -30.63 -3.93 -35.59
N ALA A 813 -31.66 -3.17 -35.23
CA ALA A 813 -32.83 -3.67 -34.51
C ALA A 813 -33.91 -4.25 -35.45
N GLN A 814 -33.79 -4.05 -36.77
CA GLN A 814 -34.70 -4.64 -37.76
C GLN A 814 -34.38 -6.12 -38.05
N ARG A 815 -33.30 -6.65 -37.47
CA ARG A 815 -32.89 -8.06 -37.60
C ARG A 815 -32.58 -8.66 -36.22
N PRO A 816 -32.56 -10.00 -36.10
CA PRO A 816 -32.13 -10.66 -34.88
C PRO A 816 -30.71 -10.22 -34.46
N PRO A 817 -30.39 -10.25 -33.14
CA PRO A 817 -29.06 -9.95 -32.64
C PRO A 817 -28.00 -10.83 -33.30
N SER A 818 -26.91 -10.22 -33.79
CA SER A 818 -25.77 -10.96 -34.33
C SER A 818 -25.11 -11.85 -33.28
N ARG A 819 -24.66 -13.02 -33.70
CA ARG A 819 -23.69 -13.82 -32.94
C ARG A 819 -22.27 -13.33 -33.25
N ILE A 820 -21.36 -13.53 -32.32
CA ILE A 820 -19.94 -13.21 -32.50
C ILE A 820 -19.36 -14.18 -33.54
N GLU A 821 -18.81 -13.63 -34.63
CA GLU A 821 -18.12 -14.39 -35.67
C GLU A 821 -16.67 -14.63 -35.24
N ARG A 822 -16.30 -15.90 -35.03
CA ARG A 822 -14.96 -16.29 -34.56
C ARG A 822 -13.95 -16.33 -35.71
N PHE A 823 -12.68 -16.10 -35.38
CA PHE A 823 -11.57 -16.33 -36.31
C PHE A 823 -11.16 -17.81 -36.25
N GLU A 824 -11.65 -18.62 -37.18
CA GLU A 824 -11.35 -20.05 -37.23
C GLU A 824 -9.86 -20.34 -37.44
N GLY A 825 -9.36 -21.42 -36.82
CA GLY A 825 -7.97 -21.86 -36.96
C GLY A 825 -6.92 -20.98 -36.27
N LEU A 826 -7.33 -19.94 -35.52
CA LEU A 826 -6.42 -19.05 -34.79
C LEU A 826 -6.63 -19.16 -33.27
N PRO A 827 -5.56 -18.98 -32.47
CA PRO A 827 -5.64 -18.97 -31.01
C PRO A 827 -6.45 -17.77 -30.51
N ASP A 828 -7.25 -17.98 -29.46
CA ASP A 828 -8.05 -16.94 -28.84
C ASP A 828 -7.23 -16.08 -27.84
N VAL A 829 -6.17 -16.65 -27.26
CA VAL A 829 -5.18 -15.97 -26.42
C VAL A 829 -3.80 -16.02 -27.09
N ILE A 830 -3.21 -14.85 -27.31
CA ILE A 830 -1.99 -14.72 -28.11
C ILE A 830 -0.72 -14.81 -27.25
N ASP A 831 0.22 -15.67 -27.65
CA ASP A 831 1.57 -15.78 -27.12
C ASP A 831 2.61 -15.29 -28.14
N PHE A 832 3.51 -14.37 -27.75
CA PHE A 832 4.45 -13.78 -28.69
C PHE A 832 5.52 -14.77 -29.16
N PRO A 833 6.23 -15.53 -28.29
CA PRO A 833 7.20 -16.52 -28.75
C PRO A 833 6.61 -17.60 -29.64
N SER A 834 5.37 -18.04 -29.37
CA SER A 834 4.74 -19.14 -30.11
C SER A 834 4.05 -18.69 -31.39
N HIS A 835 3.47 -17.49 -31.43
CA HIS A 835 2.65 -17.05 -32.57
C HIS A 835 3.28 -15.93 -33.41
N VAL A 836 4.03 -14.99 -32.81
CA VAL A 836 4.50 -13.79 -33.52
C VAL A 836 5.98 -13.89 -33.89
N GLN A 837 6.84 -14.35 -32.98
CA GLN A 837 8.26 -14.52 -33.25
C GLN A 837 8.55 -15.44 -34.45
N PRO A 838 7.84 -16.55 -34.70
CA PRO A 838 8.07 -17.39 -35.88
C PRO A 838 7.80 -16.65 -37.21
N ILE A 839 6.81 -15.74 -37.22
CA ILE A 839 6.51 -14.88 -38.37
C ILE A 839 7.69 -13.93 -38.62
N LEU A 840 8.22 -13.32 -37.56
CA LEU A 840 9.40 -12.47 -37.66
C LEU A 840 10.63 -13.25 -38.13
N ASP A 841 10.82 -14.47 -37.64
CA ASP A 841 11.96 -15.31 -38.01
C ASP A 841 11.91 -15.69 -39.50
N LYS A 842 10.73 -16.08 -39.99
CA LYS A 842 10.48 -16.46 -41.38
C LYS A 842 10.63 -15.29 -42.36
N HIS A 843 10.05 -14.13 -42.02
CA HIS A 843 9.86 -13.04 -42.99
C HIS A 843 10.76 -11.82 -42.78
N CYS A 844 11.29 -11.63 -41.57
CA CYS A 844 11.97 -10.38 -41.19
C CYS A 844 13.43 -10.60 -40.74
N ALA A 845 13.71 -11.67 -40.00
CA ALA A 845 15.01 -11.91 -39.40
C ALA A 845 16.11 -12.16 -40.44
N GLY A 846 15.77 -12.56 -41.67
CA GLY A 846 16.74 -12.67 -42.78
C GLY A 846 17.47 -11.36 -43.11
N CYS A 847 16.81 -10.21 -42.94
CA CYS A 847 17.37 -8.86 -43.13
C CYS A 847 17.71 -8.17 -41.80
N HIS A 848 16.94 -8.44 -40.75
CA HIS A 848 17.03 -7.79 -39.44
C HIS A 848 17.73 -8.69 -38.41
N ASN A 849 18.99 -9.03 -38.67
CA ASN A 849 19.84 -9.85 -37.80
C ASN A 849 21.21 -9.20 -37.55
N TYR A 850 22.08 -9.89 -36.80
CA TYR A 850 23.44 -9.41 -36.49
C TYR A 850 24.41 -9.37 -37.67
N ARG A 851 24.10 -9.96 -38.83
CA ARG A 851 24.97 -9.87 -40.01
C ARG A 851 24.58 -8.66 -40.87
N LYS A 852 23.32 -8.59 -41.29
CA LYS A 852 22.84 -7.54 -42.20
C LYS A 852 22.39 -6.27 -41.48
N ARG A 853 21.71 -6.42 -40.35
CA ARG A 853 21.20 -5.33 -39.50
C ARG A 853 20.52 -4.21 -40.29
N ALA A 854 19.76 -4.57 -41.32
CA ALA A 854 19.05 -3.61 -42.16
C ALA A 854 18.17 -2.71 -41.28
N GLY A 855 18.15 -1.40 -41.55
CA GLY A 855 17.43 -0.43 -40.71
C GLY A 855 17.96 -0.28 -39.27
N LYS A 856 19.15 -0.83 -38.95
CA LYS A 856 19.75 -0.82 -37.60
C LYS A 856 18.86 -1.49 -36.54
N VAL A 857 18.14 -2.54 -36.92
CA VAL A 857 17.25 -3.31 -36.05
C VAL A 857 17.63 -4.80 -36.04
N ILE A 858 17.29 -5.48 -34.95
CA ILE A 858 17.54 -6.90 -34.72
C ILE A 858 16.23 -7.52 -34.24
N LEU A 859 15.68 -8.46 -35.01
CA LEU A 859 14.37 -9.06 -34.77
C LEU A 859 14.44 -10.54 -34.41
N THR A 860 15.63 -11.04 -34.10
CA THR A 860 15.86 -12.45 -33.82
C THR A 860 15.26 -12.90 -32.48
N ASN A 861 15.02 -14.21 -32.37
CA ASN A 861 14.58 -14.91 -31.16
C ASN A 861 15.69 -15.08 -30.09
N ASP A 862 16.67 -14.17 -30.04
CA ASP A 862 17.72 -14.22 -29.02
C ASP A 862 17.29 -13.52 -27.73
N TYR A 863 17.77 -13.97 -26.57
CA TYR A 863 17.43 -13.39 -25.29
C TYR A 863 18.41 -12.29 -24.87
N GLY A 864 17.86 -11.15 -24.46
CA GLY A 864 18.62 -10.04 -23.91
C GLY A 864 18.78 -10.08 -22.38
N GLU A 865 19.71 -9.29 -21.85
CA GLU A 865 19.92 -9.11 -20.40
C GLU A 865 18.92 -8.11 -19.78
N ARG A 866 18.25 -8.51 -18.69
CA ARG A 866 17.26 -7.70 -17.95
C ARG A 866 17.34 -8.00 -16.45
N ARG A 867 17.25 -6.95 -15.63
CA ARG A 867 17.14 -7.08 -14.17
C ARG A 867 15.92 -7.94 -13.77
N GLY A 868 16.17 -8.98 -12.98
CA GLY A 868 15.13 -9.83 -12.41
C GLY A 868 14.85 -11.09 -13.22
N THR A 869 13.71 -11.73 -12.96
CA THR A 869 13.39 -13.09 -13.42
C THR A 869 12.69 -13.12 -14.78
N ARG A 870 13.05 -12.24 -15.74
CA ARG A 870 12.19 -11.98 -16.91
C ARG A 870 13.01 -11.74 -18.18
N ARG A 871 13.11 -12.74 -19.06
CA ARG A 871 13.84 -12.61 -20.33
C ARG A 871 12.83 -12.53 -21.49
N PHE A 872 12.90 -11.44 -22.25
CA PHE A 872 12.16 -11.30 -23.51
C PHE A 872 13.14 -11.47 -24.67
N THR A 873 12.62 -11.83 -25.84
CA THR A 873 13.44 -11.88 -27.07
C THR A 873 13.84 -10.48 -27.53
N GLN A 874 14.94 -10.38 -28.27
CA GLN A 874 15.37 -9.14 -28.91
C GLN A 874 14.35 -8.67 -29.95
N GLY A 875 13.63 -9.59 -30.61
CA GLY A 875 12.47 -9.28 -31.44
C GLY A 875 11.43 -8.43 -30.74
N TYR A 876 10.91 -8.90 -29.61
CA TYR A 876 9.91 -8.15 -28.82
C TYR A 876 10.44 -6.79 -28.37
N TRP A 877 11.66 -6.75 -27.80
CA TRP A 877 12.27 -5.50 -27.34
C TRP A 877 12.51 -4.50 -28.46
N THR A 878 12.96 -4.96 -29.63
CA THR A 878 13.18 -4.10 -30.77
C THR A 878 11.87 -3.50 -31.25
N LEU A 879 10.80 -4.30 -31.39
CA LEU A 879 9.49 -3.77 -31.77
C LEU A 879 8.98 -2.73 -30.77
N LEU A 880 9.11 -3.02 -29.47
CA LEU A 880 8.71 -2.10 -28.40
C LEU A 880 9.51 -0.78 -28.42
N LEU A 881 10.84 -0.87 -28.41
CA LEU A 881 11.73 0.29 -28.33
C LEU A 881 11.72 1.12 -29.63
N ARG A 882 11.39 0.50 -30.76
CA ARG A 882 11.16 1.17 -32.05
C ARG A 882 9.70 1.59 -32.24
N ARG A 883 8.84 1.43 -31.23
CA ARG A 883 7.42 1.83 -31.25
C ARG A 883 6.67 1.30 -32.47
N GLN A 884 6.84 0.01 -32.76
CA GLN A 884 6.21 -0.65 -33.90
C GLN A 884 4.76 -1.07 -33.63
N PHE A 885 4.38 -1.13 -32.35
CA PHE A 885 3.00 -1.31 -31.91
C PHE A 885 2.63 -0.28 -30.83
N ALA A 886 1.34 -0.03 -30.66
CA ALA A 886 0.78 0.92 -29.69
C ALA A 886 -0.17 0.21 -28.72
N ASP A 887 0.27 -0.02 -27.48
CA ASP A 887 -0.38 -0.86 -26.45
C ASP A 887 -0.90 -0.07 -25.23
N GLY A 888 -1.15 1.23 -25.37
CA GLY A 888 -1.74 2.04 -24.29
C GLY A 888 -0.79 2.49 -23.17
N GLY A 889 0.41 1.93 -23.05
CA GLY A 889 1.48 2.53 -22.24
C GLY A 889 1.23 2.76 -20.74
N ASN A 890 0.20 2.14 -20.15
CA ASN A 890 -0.23 2.41 -18.77
C ASN A 890 -0.49 3.90 -18.48
N HIS A 891 -1.06 4.62 -19.46
CA HIS A 891 -1.41 6.05 -19.33
C HIS A 891 -2.88 6.22 -18.87
N TYR A 892 -3.35 7.47 -18.82
CA TYR A 892 -4.76 7.77 -18.56
C TYR A 892 -5.68 7.32 -19.72
N ALA A 893 -6.95 7.16 -19.37
CA ALA A 893 -8.01 6.64 -20.24
C ALA A 893 -8.56 7.70 -21.23
N ASN A 894 -9.63 7.34 -21.94
CA ASN A 894 -10.37 8.15 -22.90
C ASN A 894 -9.52 8.74 -24.04
N ARG A 895 -8.66 7.92 -24.66
CA ARG A 895 -7.75 8.38 -25.72
C ARG A 895 -8.48 8.73 -27.03
N PRO A 896 -7.98 9.68 -27.84
CA PRO A 896 -8.52 9.97 -29.16
C PRO A 896 -8.48 8.76 -30.11
N PRO A 897 -9.27 8.76 -31.20
CA PRO A 897 -9.29 7.68 -32.17
C PRO A 897 -7.91 7.51 -32.83
N ARG A 898 -7.56 6.27 -33.21
CA ARG A 898 -6.33 5.88 -33.94
C ARG A 898 -5.03 6.22 -33.18
N THR A 899 -5.07 6.13 -31.84
CA THR A 899 -3.91 6.35 -30.96
C THR A 899 -3.42 5.09 -30.23
N ILE A 900 -4.17 3.99 -30.32
CA ILE A 900 -3.87 2.68 -29.72
C ILE A 900 -4.34 1.56 -30.67
N GLY A 901 -3.73 0.38 -30.60
CA GLY A 901 -4.08 -0.77 -31.42
C GLY A 901 -3.50 -0.69 -32.83
N THR A 902 -4.05 -1.48 -33.75
CA THR A 902 -3.55 -1.65 -35.12
C THR A 902 -3.59 -0.38 -35.96
N GLY A 903 -4.58 0.49 -35.77
CA GLY A 903 -4.67 1.78 -36.47
C GLY A 903 -3.54 2.76 -36.11
N ALA A 904 -2.92 2.60 -34.94
CA ALA A 904 -1.81 3.42 -34.47
C ALA A 904 -0.44 2.73 -34.62
N SER A 905 -0.40 1.50 -35.13
CA SER A 905 0.78 0.64 -35.09
C SER A 905 1.52 0.62 -36.44
N PRO A 906 2.74 1.19 -36.55
CA PRO A 906 3.49 1.23 -37.81
C PRO A 906 3.83 -0.14 -38.39
N LEU A 907 3.85 -1.20 -37.56
CA LEU A 907 4.09 -2.56 -38.01
C LEU A 907 3.04 -3.01 -39.05
N MET A 908 1.80 -2.57 -38.91
CA MET A 908 0.72 -2.94 -39.84
C MET A 908 1.00 -2.46 -41.27
N GLN A 909 1.66 -1.31 -41.42
CA GLN A 909 2.06 -0.78 -42.72
C GLN A 909 3.28 -1.48 -43.32
N LYS A 910 3.98 -2.30 -42.54
CA LYS A 910 5.17 -3.04 -43.01
C LYS A 910 4.82 -4.46 -43.42
N ILE A 911 3.81 -5.05 -42.81
CA ILE A 911 3.38 -6.43 -43.10
C ILE A 911 2.33 -6.51 -44.23
N ASN A 912 1.93 -5.38 -44.79
CA ASN A 912 0.92 -5.29 -45.87
C ASN A 912 1.50 -5.40 -47.29
N GLY A 913 2.72 -5.95 -47.45
CA GLY A 913 3.38 -6.10 -48.75
C GLY A 913 4.26 -4.92 -49.18
N LYS A 914 4.14 -3.75 -48.53
CA LYS A 914 4.89 -2.54 -48.94
C LYS A 914 6.35 -2.52 -48.47
N HIS A 915 6.74 -3.38 -47.53
CA HIS A 915 8.11 -3.40 -47.01
C HIS A 915 9.00 -4.35 -47.83
N HIS A 916 9.64 -3.80 -48.86
CA HIS A 916 10.62 -4.51 -49.69
C HIS A 916 10.11 -5.85 -50.27
N GLY A 917 8.82 -5.91 -50.64
CA GLY A 917 8.23 -7.10 -51.26
C GLY A 917 7.97 -8.28 -50.32
N VAL A 918 8.12 -8.11 -49.00
CA VAL A 918 7.78 -9.13 -48.01
C VAL A 918 6.26 -9.27 -47.90
N THR A 919 5.75 -10.46 -48.18
CA THR A 919 4.31 -10.77 -48.14
C THR A 919 4.04 -11.90 -47.15
N LEU A 920 3.14 -11.64 -46.19
CA LEU A 920 2.63 -12.63 -45.25
C LEU A 920 1.33 -13.24 -45.76
N SER A 921 1.04 -14.47 -45.35
CA SER A 921 -0.30 -15.05 -45.50
C SER A 921 -1.34 -14.29 -44.67
N GLU A 922 -2.63 -14.40 -45.01
CA GLU A 922 -3.70 -13.73 -44.27
C GLU A 922 -3.78 -14.21 -42.81
N ALA A 923 -3.52 -15.49 -42.54
CA ALA A 923 -3.45 -16.02 -41.18
C ALA A 923 -2.28 -15.41 -40.38
N GLU A 924 -1.09 -15.29 -40.97
CA GLU A 924 0.07 -14.66 -40.32
C GLU A 924 -0.19 -13.16 -40.07
N LYS A 925 -0.79 -12.43 -41.03
CA LYS A 925 -1.20 -11.03 -40.83
C LYS A 925 -2.21 -10.90 -39.70
N ARG A 926 -3.20 -11.79 -39.66
CA ARG A 926 -4.24 -11.80 -38.62
C ARG A 926 -3.66 -12.09 -37.24
N LEU A 927 -2.68 -12.98 -37.11
CA LEU A 927 -1.99 -13.22 -35.83
C LEU A 927 -1.26 -11.97 -35.31
N VAL A 928 -0.51 -11.27 -36.16
CA VAL A 928 0.16 -10.03 -35.77
C VAL A 928 -0.86 -8.93 -35.43
N TRP A 929 -1.96 -8.87 -36.18
CA TRP A 929 -3.08 -7.97 -35.91
C TRP A 929 -3.72 -8.26 -34.54
N MET A 930 -4.08 -9.52 -34.27
CA MET A 930 -4.71 -9.94 -33.00
C MET A 930 -3.77 -9.65 -31.83
N TRP A 931 -2.48 -9.96 -31.98
CA TRP A 931 -1.46 -9.67 -30.97
C TRP A 931 -1.45 -8.19 -30.56
N ILE A 932 -1.50 -7.28 -31.53
CA ILE A 932 -1.54 -5.84 -31.25
C ILE A 932 -2.87 -5.46 -30.59
N GLU A 933 -3.98 -6.01 -31.05
CA GLU A 933 -5.30 -5.75 -30.46
C GLU A 933 -5.43 -6.29 -29.05
N VAL A 934 -4.72 -7.34 -28.64
CA VAL A 934 -4.78 -7.83 -27.25
C VAL A 934 -3.78 -7.18 -26.29
N GLY A 935 -3.27 -5.98 -26.65
CA GLY A 935 -2.33 -5.23 -25.82
C GLY A 935 -0.86 -5.70 -25.94
N ALA A 936 -0.51 -6.40 -27.02
CA ALA A 936 0.83 -6.89 -27.33
C ALA A 936 1.54 -7.62 -26.17
N PRO A 937 0.89 -8.63 -25.53
CA PRO A 937 1.51 -9.43 -24.50
C PRO A 937 2.70 -10.20 -25.08
N TYR A 938 3.69 -10.47 -24.25
CA TYR A 938 4.76 -11.39 -24.57
C TYR A 938 4.35 -12.83 -24.22
N ALA A 939 4.00 -13.08 -22.95
CA ALA A 939 3.54 -14.41 -22.51
C ALA A 939 2.03 -14.48 -22.57
N GLY A 940 1.49 -15.51 -23.23
CA GLY A 940 0.05 -15.79 -23.34
C GLY A 940 -0.52 -16.67 -22.22
N THR A 941 0.21 -16.86 -21.12
CA THR A 941 -0.19 -17.69 -19.97
C THR A 941 0.26 -17.07 -18.65
N TYR A 942 -0.55 -17.19 -17.60
CA TYR A 942 -0.19 -16.81 -16.24
C TYR A 942 0.76 -17.83 -15.58
N GLY A 943 0.87 -19.05 -16.11
CA GLY A 943 1.88 -20.03 -15.68
C GLY A 943 3.33 -19.59 -15.91
N ALA A 944 3.56 -18.59 -16.76
CA ALA A 944 4.88 -18.02 -17.02
C ALA A 944 5.38 -17.07 -15.92
N LEU A 945 4.52 -16.65 -14.98
CA LEU A 945 4.87 -15.64 -13.99
C LEU A 945 5.97 -16.16 -13.04
N LYS A 946 6.99 -15.32 -12.77
CA LYS A 946 8.12 -15.63 -11.86
C LYS A 946 8.96 -16.87 -12.24
N THR A 947 8.93 -17.35 -13.48
CA THR A 947 9.63 -18.60 -13.85
C THR A 947 11.00 -18.42 -14.52
N THR A 948 11.36 -17.23 -15.01
CA THR A 948 12.60 -17.05 -15.79
C THR A 948 13.78 -16.55 -14.94
N VAL A 949 14.37 -17.35 -14.08
CA VAL A 949 15.56 -16.96 -13.28
C VAL A 949 16.83 -17.47 -13.95
N GLY A 950 17.83 -16.63 -14.23
CA GLY A 950 19.16 -17.11 -14.61
C GLY A 950 20.26 -16.15 -14.16
N PRO A 951 21.54 -16.53 -14.23
CA PRO A 951 22.62 -15.67 -13.77
C PRO A 951 22.63 -14.35 -14.55
N MET A 952 22.79 -13.23 -13.82
CA MET A 952 22.94 -11.90 -14.42
C MET A 952 24.37 -11.69 -14.91
N VAL A 953 24.53 -10.91 -15.97
CA VAL A 953 25.84 -10.38 -16.38
C VAL A 953 26.43 -9.51 -15.24
N SER A 954 27.66 -9.84 -14.82
CA SER A 954 28.29 -9.38 -13.57
C SER A 954 29.12 -8.09 -13.70
N GLY A 955 29.76 -7.66 -12.59
CA GLY A 955 30.55 -6.41 -12.49
C GLY A 955 31.76 -6.28 -13.43
N VAL A 956 32.15 -7.34 -14.14
CA VAL A 956 33.16 -7.30 -15.21
C VAL A 956 32.72 -6.34 -16.32
N SER A 957 31.45 -6.38 -16.71
CA SER A 957 30.87 -5.47 -17.71
C SER A 957 30.99 -4.01 -17.28
N ARG A 958 30.79 -3.73 -15.99
CA ARG A 958 30.93 -2.38 -15.45
C ARG A 958 32.34 -1.85 -15.51
N ARG A 959 33.33 -2.69 -15.20
CA ARG A 959 34.75 -2.33 -15.30
C ARG A 959 35.15 -2.06 -16.74
N VAL A 960 34.84 -2.97 -17.66
CA VAL A 960 35.28 -2.86 -19.06
C VAL A 960 34.55 -1.73 -19.80
N ILE A 961 33.21 -1.65 -19.74
CA ILE A 961 32.45 -0.58 -20.39
C ILE A 961 32.86 0.79 -19.81
N GLY A 962 33.06 0.86 -18.49
CA GLY A 962 33.57 2.05 -17.82
C GLY A 962 34.93 2.51 -18.35
N LYS A 963 35.87 1.57 -18.50
CA LYS A 963 37.23 1.81 -18.96
C LYS A 963 37.32 2.14 -20.46
N ARG A 964 36.63 1.36 -21.30
CA ARG A 964 36.87 1.30 -22.75
C ARG A 964 35.85 2.05 -23.59
N CYS A 965 34.62 2.22 -23.10
CA CYS A 965 33.54 2.81 -23.90
C CYS A 965 33.09 4.16 -23.36
N ASN A 966 33.03 4.33 -22.03
CA ASN A 966 32.41 5.52 -21.45
C ASN A 966 33.17 6.83 -21.73
N SER A 967 34.46 6.81 -22.07
CA SER A 967 35.20 8.02 -22.45
C SER A 967 34.63 8.73 -23.69
N CYS A 968 34.10 7.96 -24.65
CA CYS A 968 33.42 8.51 -25.83
C CYS A 968 31.96 8.85 -25.55
N HIS A 969 31.29 8.05 -24.72
CA HIS A 969 29.85 8.20 -24.49
C HIS A 969 29.53 9.27 -23.42
N SER A 970 30.42 9.55 -22.47
CA SER A 970 30.15 10.49 -21.37
C SER A 970 30.09 11.97 -21.76
N LYS A 971 30.47 12.33 -22.99
CA LYS A 971 30.60 13.73 -23.42
C LYS A 971 29.25 14.48 -23.54
N ASP A 972 28.16 13.76 -23.80
CA ASP A 972 26.81 14.34 -23.97
C ASP A 972 25.87 14.01 -22.79
N GLY A 973 26.42 13.70 -21.62
CA GLY A 973 25.63 13.27 -20.45
C GLY A 973 25.06 11.83 -20.53
N MET A 974 25.35 11.09 -21.61
CA MET A 974 24.85 9.72 -21.83
C MET A 974 25.89 8.64 -21.49
N ARG A 975 25.76 7.93 -20.36
CA ARG A 975 26.59 6.75 -20.08
C ARG A 975 25.98 5.47 -20.66
N ILE A 976 26.80 4.60 -21.27
CA ILE A 976 26.34 3.24 -21.58
C ILE A 976 26.00 2.55 -20.26
N PRO A 977 24.80 1.93 -20.14
CA PRO A 977 24.47 1.15 -18.96
C PRO A 977 25.52 0.07 -18.71
N THR A 978 26.17 0.16 -17.56
CA THR A 978 27.27 -0.73 -17.16
C THR A 978 26.79 -2.01 -16.49
N ASP A 979 25.55 -1.99 -16.00
CA ASP A 979 24.80 -3.13 -15.49
C ASP A 979 23.28 -2.82 -15.49
N VAL A 980 22.47 -3.83 -15.21
CA VAL A 980 21.01 -3.72 -15.13
C VAL A 980 20.49 -3.04 -13.85
N ARG A 981 21.36 -2.63 -12.91
CA ARG A 981 20.95 -2.17 -11.57
C ARG A 981 20.44 -0.73 -11.55
N GLY A 982 20.78 0.07 -12.57
CA GLY A 982 20.51 1.51 -12.60
C GLY A 982 19.20 1.97 -13.27
N ILE A 983 18.52 1.13 -14.06
CA ILE A 983 17.36 1.55 -14.87
C ILE A 983 16.17 0.64 -14.57
N ARG A 984 15.11 1.19 -13.96
CA ARG A 984 13.85 0.45 -13.80
C ARG A 984 13.15 0.30 -15.16
N PRO A 985 12.47 -0.84 -15.45
CA PRO A 985 11.89 -1.11 -16.76
C PRO A 985 10.92 -0.05 -17.31
N HIS A 986 10.21 0.70 -16.45
CA HIS A 986 9.34 1.82 -16.86
C HIS A 986 10.07 2.97 -17.53
N TYR A 987 11.36 3.14 -17.25
CA TYR A 987 12.08 4.25 -17.83
C TYR A 987 12.32 4.07 -19.33
N TYR A 988 12.38 2.84 -19.87
CA TYR A 988 12.69 2.63 -21.29
C TYR A 988 11.65 3.19 -22.27
N ARG A 989 10.37 3.29 -21.87
CA ARG A 989 9.32 3.92 -22.70
C ARG A 989 9.41 5.45 -22.73
N VAL A 990 9.99 6.05 -21.69
CA VAL A 990 10.17 7.50 -21.54
C VAL A 990 11.57 7.99 -21.89
N LEU A 991 12.50 7.09 -22.22
CA LEU A 991 13.82 7.47 -22.71
C LEU A 991 13.73 8.15 -24.08
N PRO A 992 14.52 9.21 -24.34
CA PRO A 992 14.63 9.81 -25.67
C PRO A 992 15.03 8.75 -26.72
N LYS A 993 14.54 8.90 -27.96
CA LYS A 993 14.74 7.92 -29.07
C LYS A 993 16.22 7.53 -29.27
N GLY A 994 17.17 8.43 -28.99
CA GLY A 994 18.60 8.18 -29.10
C GLY A 994 19.22 7.30 -28.00
N VAL A 995 18.57 7.18 -26.83
CA VAL A 995 19.07 6.44 -25.66
C VAL A 995 18.58 4.99 -25.66
N ALA A 996 17.39 4.72 -26.24
CA ALA A 996 16.79 3.38 -26.27
C ALA A 996 17.67 2.29 -26.93
N ARG A 997 18.56 2.69 -27.86
CA ARG A 997 19.55 1.78 -28.47
C ARG A 997 20.58 1.21 -27.48
N PHE A 998 20.70 1.82 -26.29
CA PHE A 998 21.58 1.38 -25.21
C PHE A 998 20.81 0.58 -24.13
N ALA A 999 19.57 0.18 -24.39
CA ALA A 999 18.86 -0.71 -23.49
C ALA A 999 19.59 -2.04 -23.36
N THR A 1000 19.78 -2.52 -22.12
CA THR A 1000 20.52 -3.75 -21.85
C THR A 1000 20.00 -4.97 -22.62
N PRO A 1001 18.68 -5.13 -22.87
CA PRO A 1001 18.22 -6.28 -23.64
C PRO A 1001 18.66 -6.29 -25.11
N LEU A 1002 19.02 -5.13 -25.68
CA LEU A 1002 19.57 -5.02 -27.03
C LEU A 1002 21.12 -5.02 -27.03
N LEU A 1003 21.75 -4.59 -25.93
CA LEU A 1003 23.21 -4.53 -25.81
C LEU A 1003 23.85 -5.90 -25.63
N PHE A 1004 23.21 -6.75 -24.83
CA PHE A 1004 23.68 -8.09 -24.52
C PHE A 1004 22.81 -9.11 -25.26
N ASN A 1005 23.44 -10.09 -25.89
CA ASN A 1005 22.79 -11.28 -26.41
C ASN A 1005 23.26 -12.46 -25.55
N LEU A 1006 22.35 -13.01 -24.76
CA LEU A 1006 22.65 -14.13 -23.87
C LEU A 1006 22.53 -15.48 -24.59
N SER A 1007 21.73 -15.58 -25.64
CA SER A 1007 21.63 -16.79 -26.47
C SER A 1007 22.94 -17.06 -27.22
N ARG A 1008 23.54 -15.99 -27.76
CA ARG A 1008 24.76 -15.98 -28.58
C ARG A 1008 25.68 -14.83 -28.13
N PRO A 1009 26.45 -15.01 -27.03
CA PRO A 1009 27.28 -13.98 -26.41
C PRO A 1009 28.16 -13.19 -27.38
N GLU A 1010 28.76 -13.86 -28.36
CA GLU A 1010 29.63 -13.28 -29.39
C GLU A 1010 28.90 -12.32 -30.33
N LYS A 1011 27.56 -12.40 -30.39
CA LYS A 1011 26.72 -11.48 -31.17
C LYS A 1011 26.25 -10.26 -30.38
N SER A 1012 26.68 -10.11 -29.13
CA SER A 1012 26.31 -8.96 -28.31
C SER A 1012 26.78 -7.65 -28.94
N MET A 1013 25.88 -6.65 -29.00
CA MET A 1013 26.21 -5.32 -29.53
C MET A 1013 27.35 -4.65 -28.76
N VAL A 1014 27.49 -4.92 -27.46
CA VAL A 1014 28.60 -4.43 -26.63
C VAL A 1014 29.97 -4.98 -27.04
N LEU A 1015 30.00 -6.09 -27.81
CA LEU A 1015 31.21 -6.65 -28.41
C LEU A 1015 31.35 -6.23 -29.87
N LEU A 1016 30.28 -6.34 -30.67
CA LEU A 1016 30.33 -6.11 -32.11
C LEU A 1016 30.52 -4.64 -32.49
N ALA A 1017 29.87 -3.69 -31.79
CA ALA A 1017 30.00 -2.27 -32.11
C ALA A 1017 31.43 -1.72 -31.95
N PRO A 1018 32.16 -2.01 -30.85
CA PRO A 1018 33.54 -1.55 -30.65
C PRO A 1018 34.64 -2.33 -31.39
N LEU A 1019 34.33 -3.53 -31.90
CA LEU A 1019 35.28 -4.39 -32.61
C LEU A 1019 35.55 -3.88 -34.04
N ALA A 1020 36.80 -3.93 -34.48
CA ALA A 1020 37.23 -3.56 -35.83
C ALA A 1020 36.48 -4.36 -36.92
N LYS A 1021 36.27 -3.74 -38.10
CA LYS A 1021 35.53 -4.38 -39.21
C LYS A 1021 36.28 -5.59 -39.76
N GLU A 1022 37.60 -5.48 -39.81
CA GLU A 1022 38.55 -6.50 -40.29
C GLU A 1022 38.52 -7.74 -39.39
N ALA A 1023 38.20 -7.55 -38.10
CA ALA A 1023 38.00 -8.62 -37.12
C ALA A 1023 36.54 -9.12 -37.04
N GLY A 1024 35.69 -8.75 -38.00
CA GLY A 1024 34.28 -9.16 -38.05
C GLY A 1024 33.33 -8.38 -37.14
N GLY A 1025 33.80 -7.25 -36.58
CA GLY A 1025 32.97 -6.29 -35.86
C GLY A 1025 32.24 -5.31 -36.80
N TYR A 1026 31.47 -4.40 -36.23
CA TYR A 1026 30.79 -3.35 -36.99
C TYR A 1026 31.63 -2.07 -37.14
N GLY A 1027 32.64 -1.86 -36.29
CA GLY A 1027 33.45 -0.64 -36.27
C GLY A 1027 32.60 0.64 -36.20
N ILE A 1028 31.60 0.68 -35.31
CA ILE A 1028 30.66 1.82 -35.19
C ILE A 1028 31.26 2.95 -34.34
N CYS A 1029 32.23 2.63 -33.48
CA CYS A 1029 32.93 3.61 -32.68
C CYS A 1029 33.85 4.50 -33.56
N PRO A 1030 34.20 5.72 -33.12
CA PRO A 1030 35.08 6.63 -33.88
C PRO A 1030 36.44 6.04 -34.27
N GLY A 1031 36.88 4.97 -33.58
CA GLY A 1031 37.98 4.09 -33.97
C GLY A 1031 37.79 2.70 -33.33
N PRO A 1032 38.56 1.67 -33.72
CA PRO A 1032 38.46 0.34 -33.15
C PRO A 1032 38.86 0.36 -31.67
N VAL A 1033 37.89 0.11 -30.78
CA VAL A 1033 38.13 0.00 -29.33
C VAL A 1033 38.71 -1.37 -29.01
N PHE A 1034 38.33 -2.40 -29.77
CA PHE A 1034 38.97 -3.71 -29.81
C PHE A 1034 39.53 -3.94 -31.21
N LYS A 1035 40.84 -4.20 -31.29
CA LYS A 1035 41.50 -4.49 -32.57
C LYS A 1035 41.04 -5.84 -33.13
N ASP A 1036 40.96 -6.85 -32.28
CA ASP A 1036 40.53 -8.20 -32.61
C ASP A 1036 39.92 -8.88 -31.36
N THR A 1037 39.50 -10.13 -31.51
CA THR A 1037 38.84 -10.89 -30.44
C THR A 1037 39.79 -11.40 -29.36
N SER A 1038 41.12 -11.27 -29.52
CA SER A 1038 42.11 -11.68 -28.51
C SER A 1038 42.29 -10.64 -27.40
N ASP A 1039 41.73 -9.43 -27.54
CA ASP A 1039 41.83 -8.37 -26.52
C ASP A 1039 41.32 -8.89 -25.15
N PRO A 1040 42.11 -8.76 -24.07
CA PRO A 1040 41.74 -9.27 -22.75
C PRO A 1040 40.42 -8.69 -22.19
N ASP A 1041 40.14 -7.41 -22.48
CA ASP A 1041 38.90 -6.76 -22.07
C ASP A 1041 37.70 -7.26 -22.90
N TYR A 1042 37.91 -7.59 -24.19
CA TYR A 1042 36.90 -8.27 -25.03
C TYR A 1042 36.57 -9.66 -24.47
N GLN A 1043 37.59 -10.48 -24.20
CA GLN A 1043 37.42 -11.82 -23.65
C GLN A 1043 36.77 -11.81 -22.26
N ALA A 1044 37.09 -10.81 -21.44
CA ALA A 1044 36.44 -10.62 -20.14
C ALA A 1044 34.95 -10.30 -20.28
N LEU A 1045 34.57 -9.41 -21.21
CA LEU A 1045 33.17 -9.13 -21.50
C LEU A 1045 32.43 -10.36 -22.01
N LEU A 1046 33.00 -11.06 -23.00
CA LEU A 1046 32.43 -12.29 -23.54
C LEU A 1046 32.25 -13.35 -22.44
N GLY A 1047 33.29 -13.58 -21.63
CA GLY A 1047 33.27 -14.50 -20.49
C GLY A 1047 32.18 -14.18 -19.47
N SER A 1048 31.88 -12.89 -19.24
CA SER A 1048 30.83 -12.48 -18.30
C SER A 1048 29.40 -12.89 -18.72
N MET A 1049 29.19 -13.16 -20.01
CA MET A 1049 27.90 -13.59 -20.56
C MET A 1049 27.79 -15.11 -20.70
N LYS A 1050 28.92 -15.85 -20.68
CA LYS A 1050 28.93 -17.30 -20.88
C LYS A 1050 28.05 -18.05 -19.87
N ALA A 1051 28.12 -17.70 -18.59
CA ALA A 1051 27.29 -18.36 -17.57
C ALA A 1051 25.79 -18.20 -17.84
N ALA A 1052 25.35 -17.04 -18.31
CA ALA A 1052 23.95 -16.80 -18.69
C ALA A 1052 23.55 -17.54 -19.96
N SER A 1053 24.48 -17.70 -20.90
CA SER A 1053 24.29 -18.49 -22.12
C SER A 1053 24.20 -19.98 -21.85
N GLU A 1054 25.10 -20.54 -21.04
CA GLU A 1054 25.05 -21.96 -20.64
C GLU A 1054 23.76 -22.28 -19.86
N TYR A 1055 23.31 -21.37 -19.00
CA TYR A 1055 21.99 -21.49 -18.39
C TYR A 1055 20.88 -21.54 -19.45
N LEU A 1056 20.87 -20.65 -20.45
CA LEU A 1056 19.82 -20.63 -21.47
C LEU A 1056 19.79 -21.89 -22.34
N LYS A 1057 20.93 -22.54 -22.57
CA LYS A 1057 20.99 -23.79 -23.33
C LYS A 1057 20.33 -24.96 -22.60
N THR A 1058 20.27 -24.90 -21.26
CA THR A 1058 19.74 -25.98 -20.40
C THR A 1058 18.39 -25.63 -19.78
N ALA A 1059 18.00 -24.36 -19.79
CA ALA A 1059 16.76 -23.90 -19.20
C ALA A 1059 15.55 -24.19 -20.11
N THR A 1060 14.51 -24.79 -19.53
CA THR A 1060 13.21 -24.91 -20.17
C THR A 1060 12.38 -23.65 -19.91
N LEU A 1061 12.10 -22.87 -20.97
CA LEU A 1061 11.27 -21.66 -20.89
C LEU A 1061 9.78 -22.02 -20.99
N TYR A 1062 8.90 -21.09 -20.59
CA TYR A 1062 7.46 -21.37 -20.47
C TYR A 1062 6.74 -21.83 -21.75
N HIS A 1063 7.27 -21.46 -22.92
CA HIS A 1063 6.76 -21.84 -24.23
C HIS A 1063 7.49 -23.07 -24.82
N MET A 1064 8.39 -23.69 -24.06
CA MET A 1064 9.15 -24.88 -24.48
C MET A 1064 8.54 -26.16 -23.88
N PRO A 1065 8.60 -27.29 -24.60
CA PRO A 1065 8.15 -28.58 -24.08
C PRO A 1065 8.87 -28.96 -22.77
N GLY A 1066 8.14 -29.55 -21.83
CA GLY A 1066 8.67 -29.97 -20.53
C GLY A 1066 8.81 -28.84 -19.51
N PHE A 1067 8.30 -27.64 -19.79
CA PHE A 1067 8.28 -26.55 -18.82
C PHE A 1067 7.49 -26.92 -17.56
N ARG A 1068 7.98 -26.45 -16.42
CA ARG A 1068 7.31 -26.57 -15.13
C ARG A 1068 7.03 -25.18 -14.56
N PRO A 1069 5.76 -24.80 -14.34
CA PRO A 1069 5.42 -23.55 -13.70
C PRO A 1069 5.84 -23.58 -12.23
N ASN A 1070 5.86 -22.42 -11.59
CA ASN A 1070 6.22 -22.33 -10.18
C ASN A 1070 5.16 -22.97 -9.26
N GLU A 1071 5.57 -23.36 -8.05
CA GLU A 1071 4.72 -24.02 -7.05
C GLU A 1071 3.46 -23.23 -6.68
N HIS A 1072 3.49 -21.89 -6.73
CA HIS A 1072 2.34 -21.05 -6.37
C HIS A 1072 1.23 -21.14 -7.44
N TYR A 1073 1.60 -21.23 -8.72
CA TYR A 1073 0.64 -21.48 -9.81
C TYR A 1073 -0.05 -22.83 -9.63
N ILE A 1074 0.73 -23.88 -9.35
CA ILE A 1074 0.18 -25.22 -9.08
C ILE A 1074 -0.76 -25.19 -7.87
N ARG A 1075 -0.35 -24.56 -6.77
CA ARG A 1075 -1.17 -24.43 -5.55
C ARG A 1075 -2.52 -23.77 -5.85
N GLU A 1076 -2.55 -22.65 -6.56
CA GLU A 1076 -3.81 -21.97 -6.86
C GLU A 1076 -4.66 -22.79 -7.85
N MET A 1077 -4.07 -23.43 -8.86
CA MET A 1077 -4.83 -24.32 -9.75
C MET A 1077 -5.44 -25.52 -9.02
N GLN A 1078 -4.75 -26.08 -8.02
CA GLN A 1078 -5.31 -27.09 -7.14
C GLN A 1078 -6.43 -26.55 -6.25
N ARG A 1079 -6.25 -25.33 -5.71
CA ARG A 1079 -7.25 -24.65 -4.89
C ARG A 1079 -8.54 -24.38 -5.68
N TYR A 1080 -8.40 -23.99 -6.93
CA TYR A 1080 -9.53 -23.68 -7.82
C TYR A 1080 -10.17 -24.94 -8.43
N GLY A 1081 -9.65 -26.14 -8.14
CA GLY A 1081 -10.18 -27.40 -8.68
C GLY A 1081 -9.83 -27.66 -10.15
N VAL A 1082 -8.91 -26.89 -10.72
CA VAL A 1082 -8.43 -27.03 -12.11
C VAL A 1082 -7.43 -28.20 -12.21
N LEU A 1083 -6.59 -28.36 -11.18
CA LEU A 1083 -5.70 -29.51 -11.03
C LEU A 1083 -6.14 -30.36 -9.82
N ALA A 1084 -5.90 -31.66 -9.89
CA ALA A 1084 -6.13 -32.55 -8.75
C ALA A 1084 -5.21 -32.16 -7.56
N LYS A 1085 -5.72 -32.27 -6.33
CA LYS A 1085 -4.92 -31.98 -5.12
C LYS A 1085 -3.64 -32.81 -5.00
N ALA A 1086 -3.61 -34.00 -5.59
CA ALA A 1086 -2.45 -34.88 -5.62
C ALA A 1086 -1.50 -34.63 -6.81
N PHE A 1087 -1.80 -33.67 -7.68
CA PHE A 1087 -0.97 -33.33 -8.84
C PHE A 1087 0.43 -32.90 -8.38
N ASP A 1088 1.46 -33.50 -8.98
CA ASP A 1088 2.86 -33.25 -8.66
C ASP A 1088 3.59 -32.85 -9.94
N VAL A 1089 3.93 -31.56 -10.04
CA VAL A 1089 4.59 -30.99 -11.23
C VAL A 1089 5.97 -31.61 -11.48
N GLU A 1090 6.60 -32.22 -10.47
CA GLU A 1090 7.89 -32.89 -10.64
C GLU A 1090 7.76 -34.27 -11.31
N LYS A 1091 6.55 -34.85 -11.30
CA LYS A 1091 6.27 -36.20 -11.82
C LYS A 1091 5.35 -36.22 -13.03
N GLN A 1092 4.52 -35.20 -13.20
CA GLN A 1092 3.49 -35.14 -14.23
C GLN A 1092 3.70 -33.94 -15.14
N PRO A 1093 3.56 -34.10 -16.47
CA PRO A 1093 3.62 -32.97 -17.39
C PRO A 1093 2.41 -32.06 -17.20
N ILE A 1094 2.58 -30.77 -17.53
CA ILE A 1094 1.51 -29.78 -17.53
C ILE A 1094 1.59 -28.90 -18.77
N ASP A 1095 0.46 -28.71 -19.43
CA ASP A 1095 0.29 -27.65 -20.43
C ASP A 1095 -0.34 -26.45 -19.72
N VAL A 1096 0.47 -25.42 -19.48
CA VAL A 1096 0.03 -24.20 -18.77
C VAL A 1096 -0.97 -23.38 -19.59
N PHE A 1097 -0.95 -23.46 -20.92
CA PHE A 1097 -1.91 -22.76 -21.78
C PHE A 1097 -3.27 -23.43 -21.67
N GLN A 1098 -3.32 -24.77 -21.78
CA GLN A 1098 -4.56 -25.52 -21.60
C GLN A 1098 -5.09 -25.42 -20.15
N THR A 1099 -4.19 -25.43 -19.16
CA THR A 1099 -4.57 -25.27 -17.74
C THR A 1099 -5.23 -23.92 -17.50
N ASP A 1100 -4.68 -22.83 -18.04
CA ASP A 1100 -5.30 -21.50 -17.93
C ASP A 1100 -6.65 -21.45 -18.66
N GLN A 1101 -6.81 -22.13 -19.81
CA GLN A 1101 -8.09 -22.22 -20.51
C GLN A 1101 -9.17 -22.89 -19.64
N VAL A 1102 -8.86 -24.02 -19.02
CA VAL A 1102 -9.78 -24.71 -18.09
C VAL A 1102 -10.10 -23.82 -16.89
N TYR A 1103 -9.09 -23.14 -16.33
CA TYR A 1103 -9.30 -22.17 -15.25
C TYR A 1103 -10.28 -21.07 -15.64
N TRP A 1104 -10.15 -20.45 -16.82
CA TRP A 1104 -11.09 -19.41 -17.25
C TRP A 1104 -12.50 -19.94 -17.52
N GLN A 1105 -12.64 -21.20 -17.93
CA GLN A 1105 -13.94 -21.85 -18.10
C GLN A 1105 -14.71 -22.03 -16.78
N THR A 1106 -14.01 -22.08 -15.64
CA THR A 1106 -14.66 -22.17 -14.31
C THR A 1106 -15.53 -20.95 -13.98
N PHE A 1107 -15.33 -19.82 -14.68
CA PHE A 1107 -16.13 -18.59 -14.51
C PHE A 1107 -17.34 -18.52 -15.42
N TRP A 1108 -17.50 -19.46 -16.36
CA TRP A 1108 -18.59 -19.41 -17.32
C TRP A 1108 -19.91 -19.79 -16.64
N HIS A 1109 -20.94 -18.97 -16.91
CA HIS A 1109 -22.29 -19.24 -16.43
C HIS A 1109 -22.75 -20.62 -16.90
N GLN A 1110 -23.15 -21.47 -15.95
CA GLN A 1110 -23.77 -22.75 -16.21
C GLN A 1110 -25.29 -22.55 -16.09
N PRO A 1111 -26.06 -22.72 -17.18
CA PRO A 1111 -27.49 -22.49 -17.12
C PRO A 1111 -28.18 -23.48 -16.18
N ASP A 1112 -29.13 -22.98 -15.40
CA ASP A 1112 -29.92 -23.82 -14.50
C ASP A 1112 -30.70 -24.85 -15.33
N VAL A 1113 -30.47 -26.15 -15.05
CA VAL A 1113 -31.13 -27.26 -15.76
C VAL A 1113 -32.52 -27.57 -15.15
N ARG A 1114 -33.13 -26.61 -14.46
CA ARG A 1114 -34.39 -26.81 -13.74
C ARG A 1114 -35.59 -26.37 -14.54
#